data_AF-A0A8D8T312-F1
#
_entry.id   AF-A0A8D8T312-F1
#
_cell.length_a   1.000
_cell.length_b   1.000
_cell.length_c   1.000
_cell.angle_alpha   90.00
_cell.angle_beta   90.00
_cell.angle_gamma   90.00
#
_symmetry.space_group_name_H-M   'P 1'
#
loop_
_entity.id
_entity.type
_entity.pdbx_description
1 polymer ?
#
loop_
_entity_poly.entity_id
_entity_poly.type
_entity_poly.pdbx_seq_one_letter_code
_entity_poly.pdbx_strand_id
1 'polypeptide(L)'
;MDRSKLNQGRGGKSKTPQFPSDIFALGAKTGRNESGDPKRNVPNMLGSKHSGPVPTSKLGTLGDRKRDLARIEPSTSSSVMPIKKPKISSPTIGDYWDSLAIDVDPVDLVPTVIDANNHDNSDKVIGILCGALKLLKAQQPRPDSILWMSLMHLATLHPYLFTHDCITQGLCSLLKKDAYKNKTASSTVLAANLLFEAYKDTKRWPDVFVKLYIEDAANERVWVDHELCHEFVENILTCVNTKPLTNVETLEDSIVDAVAATYRRSTPNVNVINRYSYSQEHIESLVLETVKEHLNRRQALDTVTKNILKLLTSTCGIPEIRLLVIPKLDAWLQNAKLMKPAQDLLMSLCINTTSHTQRDVEVISGLVKIRFKPKVLGGFYVTCIRELIAAHDENLSTVLKHTIYNELSASRNPNNIQVLSVMFQMEPEKTAQVLADNVVELLLNRDDYHRPLRLFLREISRAAKTDLDLNLLAKGLMVRNELPRDFEFKDRMFAALVDLIGMSCFLSVAIYVRGDLRIPDKVQRSVAQIQSDAVTWLHDHVLRVFRVTPQEYIAALYKITFKDVTSDTYFKFDMWPPDTEKQKFLQLVTEVPLLQSTLCRILMIGLSKEHFLSCMDAIELVDHLVRRAAVLPPSDSNPMLHADNLKIIDLLFNLR
;
A
#
# COMPACT_ATOMS: atom_id res chain seq x y z
N MET A 1 59.47 6.69 22.17
CA MET A 1 58.70 5.57 22.71
C MET A 1 57.49 6.14 23.43
N ASP A 2 56.35 5.50 23.18
CA ASP A 2 55.09 5.40 23.93
C ASP A 2 54.14 6.59 24.15
N ARG A 3 53.12 6.51 23.27
CA ARG A 3 51.75 7.02 23.25
C ARG A 3 50.96 6.85 24.56
N SER A 4 50.17 7.86 24.89
CA SER A 4 48.94 7.74 25.68
C SER A 4 47.74 8.12 24.82
N LYS A 5 46.79 7.20 24.64
CA LYS A 5 45.50 7.39 23.94
C LYS A 5 44.42 7.78 24.95
N LEU A 6 43.67 8.85 24.66
CA LEU A 6 42.41 9.21 25.30
C LEU A 6 41.23 8.49 24.62
N ASN A 7 40.40 7.85 25.43
CA ASN A 7 39.20 7.11 25.02
C ASN A 7 38.07 8.06 24.59
N GLN A 8 37.58 7.88 23.35
CA GLN A 8 36.33 8.46 22.87
C GLN A 8 35.13 7.60 23.32
N GLY A 9 34.12 8.25 23.90
CA GLY A 9 32.85 7.63 24.29
C GLY A 9 31.99 7.26 23.08
N ARG A 10 31.47 6.02 23.09
CA ARG A 10 30.50 5.50 22.12
C ARG A 10 29.14 6.18 22.29
N GLY A 11 28.59 6.65 21.17
CA GLY A 11 27.27 7.29 21.08
C GLY A 11 26.11 6.41 21.56
N GLY A 12 25.13 7.05 22.18
CA GLY A 12 23.89 6.43 22.64
C GLY A 12 23.04 5.90 21.48
N LYS A 13 22.32 4.81 21.74
CA LYS A 13 21.34 4.22 20.81
C LYS A 13 20.18 5.21 20.60
N SER A 14 19.93 5.60 19.37
CA SER A 14 18.76 6.40 18.99
C SER A 14 17.47 5.60 19.26
N LYS A 15 16.49 6.26 19.90
CA LYS A 15 15.15 5.71 20.06
C LYS A 15 14.42 5.79 18.71
N THR A 16 13.52 4.83 18.48
CA THR A 16 12.76 4.70 17.22
C THR A 16 11.78 5.87 17.05
N PRO A 17 11.74 6.56 15.89
CA PRO A 17 10.69 7.54 15.62
C PRO A 17 9.32 6.85 15.70
N GLN A 18 8.47 7.29 16.63
CA GLN A 18 7.06 6.92 16.64
C GLN A 18 6.28 7.91 15.76
N PHE A 19 5.27 7.39 15.06
CA PHE A 19 4.34 8.23 14.30
C PHE A 19 3.63 9.18 15.28
N PRO A 20 3.49 10.49 14.95
CA PRO A 20 2.63 11.36 15.76
C PRO A 20 1.21 10.79 15.75
N SER A 21 0.70 10.43 16.92
CA SER A 21 -0.73 10.27 17.13
C SER A 21 -1.24 11.69 17.33
N ASP A 22 -2.04 12.22 16.39
CA ASP A 22 -3.21 13.06 16.69
C ASP A 22 -3.74 13.79 15.44
N ILE A 23 -4.92 13.35 14.97
CA ILE A 23 -5.96 14.21 14.40
C ILE A 23 -7.27 13.80 15.08
N PHE A 24 -7.95 14.79 15.65
CA PHE A 24 -9.08 14.70 16.59
C PHE A 24 -10.19 13.70 16.20
N ALA A 25 -10.49 12.76 17.11
CA ALA A 25 -11.76 12.07 17.17
C ALA A 25 -12.43 12.35 18.52
N LEU A 26 -13.64 12.93 18.47
CA LEU A 26 -14.52 13.09 19.63
C LEU A 26 -14.85 11.70 20.21
N GLY A 27 -14.91 11.65 21.55
CA GLY A 27 -14.62 10.43 22.29
C GLY A 27 -15.75 9.40 22.42
N ALA A 28 -15.36 8.25 22.96
CA ALA A 28 -16.19 7.43 23.83
C ALA A 28 -15.29 6.70 24.85
N LYS A 29 -15.63 6.83 26.13
CA LYS A 29 -14.88 6.35 27.29
C LYS A 29 -14.89 4.82 27.41
N THR A 30 -13.83 4.31 28.06
CA THR A 30 -13.72 3.21 29.06
C THR A 30 -12.49 2.36 28.71
N GLY A 31 -11.63 1.89 29.62
CA GLY A 31 -11.53 1.98 31.06
C GLY A 31 -10.10 1.64 31.49
N ARG A 32 -9.74 2.17 32.65
CA ARG A 32 -8.43 2.24 33.31
C ARG A 32 -8.00 0.87 33.86
N ASN A 33 -6.72 0.51 33.74
CA ASN A 33 -5.92 0.03 34.89
C ASN A 33 -4.41 0.01 34.55
N GLU A 34 -3.67 0.78 35.34
CA GLU A 34 -2.21 0.82 35.41
C GLU A 34 -1.67 -0.09 36.51
N SER A 35 -0.34 -0.28 36.48
CA SER A 35 0.66 -0.60 37.52
C SER A 35 1.39 -1.92 37.28
N GLY A 36 2.74 -2.02 37.31
CA GLY A 36 3.81 -1.07 37.53
C GLY A 36 5.15 -1.82 37.71
N ASP A 37 6.10 -1.55 36.81
CA ASP A 37 7.57 -1.51 36.94
C ASP A 37 8.47 -2.68 37.46
N PRO A 38 9.79 -2.66 37.12
CA PRO A 38 10.64 -3.85 36.91
C PRO A 38 11.86 -3.94 37.85
N LYS A 39 12.63 -5.04 37.81
CA LYS A 39 14.12 -5.06 37.88
C LYS A 39 14.78 -6.44 37.83
N ARG A 40 15.98 -6.41 37.22
CA ARG A 40 17.25 -7.13 37.52
C ARG A 40 17.69 -8.31 36.64
N ASN A 41 19.02 -8.37 36.54
CA ASN A 41 19.85 -8.81 35.44
C ASN A 41 20.94 -9.75 36.00
N VAL A 42 21.15 -10.92 35.35
CA VAL A 42 22.40 -11.73 35.14
C VAL A 42 23.23 -12.25 36.35
N PRO A 43 24.24 -13.18 36.19
CA PRO A 43 24.66 -14.04 35.04
C PRO A 43 25.18 -15.49 35.37
N ASN A 44 25.72 -16.15 34.31
CA ASN A 44 26.76 -17.21 34.24
C ASN A 44 26.28 -18.69 34.26
N MET A 45 26.81 -19.68 33.51
CA MET A 45 28.00 -19.83 32.64
C MET A 45 27.98 -21.22 31.90
N LEU A 46 28.72 -21.30 30.78
CA LEU A 46 29.56 -22.43 30.26
C LEU A 46 28.99 -23.77 29.68
N GLY A 47 29.42 -24.06 28.43
CA GLY A 47 29.93 -25.36 27.92
C GLY A 47 28.89 -26.35 27.32
N SER A 48 28.71 -26.55 26.01
CA SER A 48 29.58 -27.04 24.90
C SER A 48 29.75 -28.58 24.81
N LYS A 49 29.42 -29.10 23.59
CA LYS A 49 29.71 -30.43 22.98
C LYS A 49 28.80 -31.60 23.42
N HIS A 50 28.36 -32.56 22.57
CA HIS A 50 28.66 -32.93 21.19
C HIS A 50 27.57 -33.91 20.67
N SER A 51 27.45 -33.98 19.33
CA SER A 51 27.15 -35.16 18.47
C SER A 51 25.81 -35.91 18.56
N GLY A 52 25.05 -35.89 17.44
CA GLY A 52 24.10 -36.94 17.03
C GLY A 52 24.80 -38.24 16.61
N PRO A 53 24.20 -39.17 15.82
CA PRO A 53 22.99 -39.03 14.98
C PRO A 53 21.93 -40.17 15.14
N VAL A 54 20.82 -39.97 14.43
CA VAL A 54 19.71 -40.91 14.12
C VAL A 54 20.24 -42.13 13.32
N PRO A 55 19.56 -43.30 13.28
CA PRO A 55 18.57 -43.52 12.20
C PRO A 55 17.34 -44.40 12.53
N THR A 56 16.27 -44.03 11.84
CA THR A 56 15.09 -44.72 11.30
C THR A 56 15.02 -46.27 11.21
N SER A 57 13.83 -46.82 11.50
CA SER A 57 12.92 -47.57 10.58
C SER A 57 12.43 -48.98 10.99
N LYS A 58 11.14 -49.24 10.65
CA LYS A 58 10.44 -50.55 10.41
C LYS A 58 10.11 -51.42 11.64
N LEU A 59 9.13 -52.32 11.67
CA LEU A 59 7.88 -52.67 10.96
C LEU A 59 7.41 -54.00 11.62
N GLY A 60 6.12 -54.19 11.93
CA GLY A 60 5.50 -55.50 12.26
C GLY A 60 5.82 -56.04 13.66
N THR A 61 5.05 -56.89 14.34
CA THR A 61 3.98 -57.84 13.98
C THR A 61 3.29 -58.34 15.26
N LEU A 62 1.97 -58.54 15.17
CA LEU A 62 1.13 -59.65 15.68
C LEU A 62 1.37 -60.33 17.06
N GLY A 63 0.24 -60.46 17.77
CA GLY A 63 -0.17 -61.64 18.57
C GLY A 63 -0.19 -61.43 20.09
N ASP A 64 -1.04 -62.05 20.90
CA ASP A 64 -2.28 -62.82 20.72
C ASP A 64 -2.80 -63.12 22.16
N ARG A 65 -4.13 -63.14 22.40
CA ARG A 65 -4.88 -63.85 23.49
C ARG A 65 -4.58 -63.50 24.98
N LYS A 66 -5.45 -63.60 25.99
CA LYS A 66 -6.77 -64.21 26.31
C LYS A 66 -7.16 -63.57 27.69
N ARG A 67 -8.31 -62.94 27.94
CA ARG A 67 -9.68 -63.44 28.24
C ARG A 67 -9.78 -64.46 29.39
N ASP A 68 -10.55 -64.11 30.43
CA ASP A 68 -11.41 -64.96 31.29
C ASP A 68 -12.28 -64.06 32.19
N LEU A 69 -13.37 -64.50 32.83
CA LEU A 69 -14.71 -64.91 32.36
C LEU A 69 -15.62 -65.00 33.63
N ALA A 70 -16.95 -65.10 33.42
CA ALA A 70 -18.04 -65.56 34.34
C ALA A 70 -18.68 -64.49 35.28
N ARG A 71 -20.01 -64.45 35.57
CA ARG A 71 -21.24 -65.28 35.31
C ARG A 71 -22.49 -64.43 35.77
N ILE A 72 -23.61 -64.28 35.02
CA ILE A 72 -24.93 -65.00 34.99
C ILE A 72 -25.74 -64.94 36.32
N GLU A 73 -26.75 -64.04 36.51
CA GLU A 73 -28.25 -64.11 36.27
C GLU A 73 -29.09 -64.69 37.45
N PRO A 74 -30.46 -64.65 37.54
CA PRO A 74 -31.51 -63.73 36.99
C PRO A 74 -32.69 -63.41 37.98
N SER A 75 -33.68 -62.59 37.57
CA SER A 75 -35.11 -62.81 37.89
C SER A 75 -36.08 -62.03 36.98
N THR A 76 -37.16 -62.71 36.62
CA THR A 76 -38.28 -62.43 35.68
C THR A 76 -39.31 -61.44 36.28
N SER A 77 -40.11 -60.62 35.57
CA SER A 77 -41.09 -60.97 34.53
C SER A 77 -41.87 -59.72 34.02
N SER A 78 -42.49 -59.90 32.85
CA SER A 78 -43.66 -59.21 32.28
C SER A 78 -43.43 -58.07 31.27
N SER A 79 -44.14 -58.27 30.17
CA SER A 79 -44.06 -57.72 28.82
C SER A 79 -45.03 -56.57 28.59
N VAL A 80 -44.56 -55.46 28.01
CA VAL A 80 -45.31 -54.60 27.05
C VAL A 80 -44.28 -53.86 26.17
N MET A 81 -44.36 -54.03 24.85
CA MET A 81 -43.59 -53.22 23.89
C MET A 81 -44.25 -51.84 23.70
N PRO A 82 -43.50 -50.72 23.70
CA PRO A 82 -43.96 -49.48 23.10
C PRO A 82 -43.32 -49.26 21.72
N ILE A 83 -44.21 -49.19 20.73
CA ILE A 83 -43.95 -48.75 19.36
C ILE A 83 -43.26 -47.38 19.37
N LYS A 84 -42.04 -47.31 18.80
CA LYS A 84 -41.34 -46.05 18.54
C LYS A 84 -42.12 -45.25 17.49
N LYS A 85 -42.79 -44.19 17.93
CA LYS A 85 -43.25 -43.12 17.04
C LYS A 85 -42.04 -42.45 16.38
N PRO A 86 -42.02 -42.25 15.05
CA PRO A 86 -40.98 -41.47 14.41
C PRO A 86 -41.12 -40.00 14.87
N LYS A 87 -39.99 -39.42 15.28
CA LYS A 87 -39.87 -37.97 15.47
C LYS A 87 -40.12 -37.31 14.11
N ILE A 88 -41.23 -36.59 13.99
CA ILE A 88 -41.47 -35.64 12.90
C ILE A 88 -40.45 -34.52 13.09
N SER A 89 -39.36 -34.58 12.33
CA SER A 89 -38.51 -33.42 12.09
C SER A 89 -39.25 -32.51 11.11
N SER A 90 -39.60 -31.32 11.56
CA SER A 90 -40.01 -30.21 10.69
C SER A 90 -38.95 -30.03 9.58
N PRO A 91 -39.34 -29.99 8.29
CA PRO A 91 -38.39 -29.81 7.22
C PRO A 91 -37.76 -28.42 7.31
N THR A 92 -36.43 -28.35 7.14
CA THR A 92 -35.73 -27.11 6.85
C THR A 92 -36.34 -26.47 5.60
N ILE A 93 -36.55 -25.15 5.61
CA ILE A 93 -37.15 -24.34 4.54
C ILE A 93 -36.47 -24.54 3.15
N GLY A 94 -35.29 -25.16 3.08
CA GLY A 94 -34.47 -25.32 1.88
C GLY A 94 -34.99 -26.27 0.79
N ASP A 95 -35.95 -27.15 1.09
CA ASP A 95 -36.43 -28.18 0.13
C ASP A 95 -37.92 -28.04 -0.22
N TYR A 96 -38.56 -26.92 0.13
CA TYR A 96 -39.98 -26.71 -0.14
C TYR A 96 -40.32 -26.77 -1.64
N TRP A 97 -39.47 -26.20 -2.49
CA TRP A 97 -39.65 -26.23 -3.95
C TRP A 97 -39.61 -27.66 -4.53
N ASP A 98 -38.88 -28.59 -3.92
CA ASP A 98 -38.80 -29.99 -4.37
C ASP A 98 -40.11 -30.74 -4.11
N SER A 99 -40.85 -30.34 -3.07
CA SER A 99 -42.17 -30.90 -2.75
C SER A 99 -43.30 -30.44 -3.69
N LEU A 100 -43.08 -29.35 -4.43
CA LEU A 100 -44.03 -28.81 -5.40
C LEU A 100 -43.84 -29.40 -6.81
N ALA A 101 -42.77 -30.16 -7.03
CA ALA A 101 -42.39 -30.68 -8.34
C ALA A 101 -43.47 -31.57 -8.98
N ILE A 102 -43.86 -31.22 -10.20
CA ILE A 102 -44.71 -32.03 -11.09
C ILE A 102 -43.80 -32.61 -12.18
N ASP A 103 -43.79 -33.93 -12.31
CA ASP A 103 -43.00 -34.61 -13.35
C ASP A 103 -43.48 -34.20 -14.75
N VAL A 104 -42.53 -33.84 -15.60
CA VAL A 104 -42.77 -33.39 -16.97
C VAL A 104 -41.68 -33.94 -17.89
N ASP A 105 -42.08 -34.45 -19.05
CA ASP A 105 -41.13 -34.84 -20.08
C ASP A 105 -40.48 -33.58 -20.68
N PRO A 106 -39.15 -33.52 -20.90
CA PRO A 106 -38.49 -32.38 -21.53
C PRO A 106 -39.15 -31.90 -22.84
N VAL A 107 -39.74 -32.80 -23.64
CA VAL A 107 -40.42 -32.44 -24.89
C VAL A 107 -41.71 -31.67 -24.64
N ASP A 108 -42.40 -31.98 -23.55
CA ASP A 108 -43.68 -31.38 -23.18
C ASP A 108 -43.52 -30.13 -22.29
N LEU A 109 -42.31 -29.81 -21.84
CA LEU A 109 -42.05 -28.71 -20.89
C LEU A 109 -42.55 -27.35 -21.40
N VAL A 110 -42.12 -26.92 -22.58
CA VAL A 110 -42.52 -25.62 -23.14
C VAL A 110 -44.03 -25.54 -23.37
N PRO A 111 -44.69 -26.49 -24.08
CA PRO A 111 -46.13 -26.37 -24.34
C PRO A 111 -46.95 -26.43 -23.05
N THR A 112 -46.57 -27.26 -22.07
CA THR A 112 -47.32 -27.37 -20.80
C THR A 112 -47.17 -26.14 -19.91
N VAL A 113 -45.99 -25.51 -19.86
CA VAL A 113 -45.80 -24.25 -19.13
C VAL A 113 -46.57 -23.11 -19.79
N ILE A 114 -46.49 -22.97 -21.12
CA ILE A 114 -47.22 -21.91 -21.84
C ILE A 114 -48.72 -22.09 -21.70
N ASP A 115 -49.24 -23.32 -21.84
CA ASP A 115 -50.66 -23.61 -21.65
C ASP A 115 -51.13 -23.28 -20.22
N ALA A 116 -50.39 -23.72 -19.20
CA ALA A 116 -50.72 -23.41 -17.81
C ALA A 116 -50.66 -21.90 -17.51
N ASN A 117 -49.70 -21.19 -18.12
CA ASN A 117 -49.54 -19.75 -17.97
C ASN A 117 -50.67 -18.96 -18.66
N ASN A 118 -51.09 -19.38 -19.86
CA ASN A 118 -52.20 -18.76 -20.58
C ASN A 118 -53.55 -18.92 -19.87
N HIS A 119 -53.67 -19.93 -18.99
CA HIS A 119 -54.85 -20.17 -18.15
C HIS A 119 -54.68 -19.64 -16.71
N ASP A 120 -53.69 -18.77 -16.46
CA ASP A 120 -53.40 -18.17 -15.14
C ASP A 120 -53.23 -19.19 -14.00
N ASN A 121 -52.80 -20.42 -14.30
CA ASN A 121 -52.63 -21.48 -13.33
C ASN A 121 -51.22 -21.47 -12.74
N SER A 122 -50.94 -20.47 -11.88
CA SER A 122 -49.62 -20.24 -11.31
C SER A 122 -49.07 -21.45 -10.54
N ASP A 123 -49.90 -22.15 -9.77
CA ASP A 123 -49.48 -23.34 -9.00
C ASP A 123 -48.98 -24.46 -9.92
N LYS A 124 -49.69 -24.68 -11.04
CA LYS A 124 -49.28 -25.67 -12.04
C LYS A 124 -47.99 -25.26 -12.75
N VAL A 125 -47.83 -23.97 -13.09
CA VAL A 125 -46.58 -23.46 -13.68
C VAL A 125 -45.40 -23.65 -12.72
N ILE A 126 -45.57 -23.26 -11.45
CA ILE A 126 -44.55 -23.44 -10.41
C ILE A 126 -44.18 -24.92 -10.28
N GLY A 127 -45.18 -25.80 -10.20
CA GLY A 127 -44.94 -27.23 -10.04
C GLY A 127 -44.19 -27.85 -11.22
N ILE A 128 -44.58 -27.51 -12.46
CA ILE A 128 -43.89 -27.99 -13.67
C ILE A 128 -42.43 -27.49 -13.71
N LEU A 129 -42.20 -26.20 -13.43
CA LEU A 129 -40.84 -25.65 -13.41
C LEU A 129 -40.00 -26.25 -12.27
N CYS A 130 -40.56 -26.45 -11.08
CA CYS A 130 -39.90 -27.18 -9.98
C CYS A 130 -39.54 -28.61 -10.39
N GLY A 131 -40.42 -29.31 -11.12
CA GLY A 131 -40.15 -30.63 -11.69
C GLY A 131 -39.00 -30.63 -12.69
N ALA A 132 -38.96 -29.64 -13.59
CA ALA A 132 -37.86 -29.46 -14.53
C ALA A 132 -36.52 -29.20 -13.81
N LEU A 133 -36.51 -28.38 -12.75
CA LEU A 133 -35.30 -28.14 -11.93
C LEU A 133 -34.87 -29.38 -11.15
N LYS A 134 -35.81 -30.19 -10.67
CA LYS A 134 -35.54 -31.47 -10.02
C LYS A 134 -34.94 -32.47 -10.99
N LEU A 135 -35.47 -32.55 -12.21
CA LEU A 135 -34.94 -33.37 -13.29
C LEU A 135 -33.52 -32.94 -13.67
N LEU A 136 -33.29 -31.63 -13.79
CA LEU A 136 -31.98 -31.03 -14.01
C LEU A 136 -30.99 -31.40 -12.88
N LYS A 137 -31.44 -31.37 -11.62
CA LYS A 137 -30.64 -31.81 -10.47
C LYS A 137 -30.31 -33.31 -10.51
N ALA A 138 -31.21 -34.14 -11.02
CA ALA A 138 -31.04 -35.58 -11.13
C ALA A 138 -30.12 -36.00 -12.30
N GLN A 139 -30.16 -35.29 -13.44
CA GLN A 139 -29.43 -35.63 -14.67
C GLN A 139 -27.97 -35.10 -14.71
N GLN A 140 -27.23 -35.16 -13.60
CA GLN A 140 -25.83 -34.72 -13.57
C GLN A 140 -24.87 -35.78 -14.15
N PRO A 141 -23.80 -35.40 -14.87
CA PRO A 141 -23.29 -34.04 -15.09
C PRO A 141 -23.76 -33.36 -16.39
N ARG A 142 -24.47 -34.07 -17.27
CA ARG A 142 -24.93 -33.56 -18.56
C ARG A 142 -26.46 -33.64 -18.62
N PRO A 143 -27.16 -32.52 -18.40
CA PRO A 143 -28.60 -32.51 -18.57
C PRO A 143 -29.00 -32.79 -20.01
N ASP A 144 -30.21 -33.30 -20.18
CA ASP A 144 -30.82 -33.46 -21.49
C ASP A 144 -30.84 -32.13 -22.26
N SER A 145 -30.46 -32.17 -23.55
CA SER A 145 -30.36 -30.96 -24.39
C SER A 145 -31.72 -30.30 -24.62
N ILE A 146 -32.81 -31.08 -24.67
CA ILE A 146 -34.16 -30.57 -24.85
C ILE A 146 -34.59 -29.84 -23.58
N LEU A 147 -34.32 -30.41 -22.40
CA LEU A 147 -34.57 -29.77 -21.10
C LEU A 147 -33.82 -28.43 -20.98
N TRP A 148 -32.53 -28.41 -21.35
CA TRP A 148 -31.70 -27.20 -21.34
C TRP A 148 -32.29 -26.10 -22.22
N MET A 149 -32.57 -26.42 -23.48
CA MET A 149 -33.07 -25.45 -24.45
C MET A 149 -34.47 -24.97 -24.08
N SER A 150 -35.32 -25.86 -23.56
CA SER A 150 -36.67 -25.52 -23.11
C SER A 150 -36.65 -24.53 -21.94
N LEU A 151 -35.81 -24.75 -20.93
CA LEU A 151 -35.67 -23.83 -19.79
C LEU A 151 -35.14 -22.46 -20.23
N MET A 152 -34.11 -22.42 -21.07
CA MET A 152 -33.57 -21.16 -21.59
C MET A 152 -34.59 -20.41 -22.46
N HIS A 153 -35.32 -21.13 -23.31
CA HIS A 153 -36.34 -20.56 -24.17
C HIS A 153 -37.49 -19.95 -23.34
N LEU A 154 -37.96 -20.68 -22.31
CA LEU A 154 -38.97 -20.18 -21.38
C LEU A 154 -38.48 -18.94 -20.61
N ALA A 155 -37.23 -18.94 -20.12
CA ALA A 155 -36.68 -17.78 -19.41
C ALA A 155 -36.56 -16.54 -20.32
N THR A 156 -36.30 -16.74 -21.61
CA THR A 156 -36.23 -15.65 -22.59
C THR A 156 -37.61 -15.07 -22.91
N LEU A 157 -38.64 -15.92 -23.05
CA LEU A 157 -39.99 -15.47 -23.39
C LEU A 157 -40.77 -14.94 -22.18
N HIS A 158 -40.57 -15.55 -21.01
CA HIS A 158 -41.31 -15.24 -19.79
C HIS A 158 -40.36 -15.17 -18.57
N PRO A 159 -39.45 -14.18 -18.51
CA PRO A 159 -38.48 -14.05 -17.40
C PRO A 159 -39.14 -14.00 -16.01
N TYR A 160 -40.32 -13.39 -15.91
CA TYR A 160 -41.07 -13.23 -14.66
C TYR A 160 -41.42 -14.58 -14.00
N LEU A 161 -41.58 -15.66 -14.75
CA LEU A 161 -41.85 -17.00 -14.19
C LEU A 161 -40.70 -17.50 -13.30
N PHE A 162 -39.48 -17.10 -13.63
CA PHE A 162 -38.26 -17.50 -12.92
C PHE A 162 -37.95 -16.60 -11.72
N THR A 163 -38.66 -15.47 -11.58
CA THR A 163 -38.56 -14.58 -10.40
C THR A 163 -39.41 -15.05 -9.22
N HIS A 164 -40.26 -16.07 -9.41
CA HIS A 164 -41.04 -16.65 -8.32
C HIS A 164 -40.13 -17.30 -7.25
N ASP A 165 -40.42 -17.07 -5.97
CA ASP A 165 -39.56 -17.46 -4.84
C ASP A 165 -39.17 -18.94 -4.86
N CYS A 166 -40.11 -19.85 -5.15
CA CYS A 166 -39.85 -21.29 -5.21
C CYS A 166 -38.87 -21.66 -6.34
N ILE A 167 -39.01 -21.01 -7.51
CA ILE A 167 -38.14 -21.27 -8.67
C ILE A 167 -36.75 -20.67 -8.43
N THR A 168 -36.69 -19.45 -7.90
CA THR A 168 -35.44 -18.80 -7.51
C THR A 168 -34.70 -19.64 -6.46
N GLN A 169 -35.39 -20.18 -5.45
CA GLN A 169 -34.80 -21.08 -4.45
C GLN A 169 -34.28 -22.38 -5.08
N GLY A 170 -35.04 -22.99 -6.00
CA GLY A 170 -34.60 -24.16 -6.75
C GLY A 170 -33.33 -23.90 -7.55
N LEU A 171 -33.28 -22.81 -8.30
CA LEU A 171 -32.10 -22.37 -9.05
C LEU A 171 -30.90 -22.08 -8.14
N CYS A 172 -31.13 -21.36 -7.03
CA CYS A 172 -30.09 -21.12 -6.01
C CYS A 172 -29.56 -22.43 -5.42
N SER A 173 -30.40 -23.45 -5.24
CA SER A 173 -29.99 -24.75 -4.73
C SER A 173 -29.07 -25.51 -5.71
N LEU A 174 -29.25 -25.29 -7.02
CA LEU A 174 -28.37 -25.85 -8.05
C LEU A 174 -26.98 -25.20 -8.05
N LEU A 175 -26.88 -23.95 -7.58
CA LEU A 175 -25.61 -23.24 -7.41
C LEU A 175 -24.85 -23.61 -6.12
N LYS A 176 -25.54 -24.18 -5.12
CA LYS A 176 -24.93 -24.65 -3.87
C LYS A 176 -24.27 -26.02 -4.09
N LYS A 177 -23.07 -26.21 -3.54
CA LYS A 177 -22.36 -27.49 -3.60
C LYS A 177 -22.50 -28.27 -2.30
N ASP A 178 -22.86 -29.56 -2.40
CA ASP A 178 -22.55 -30.55 -1.36
C ASP A 178 -21.07 -30.95 -1.49
N ALA A 179 -20.29 -30.66 -0.45
CA ALA A 179 -18.83 -30.59 -0.43
C ALA A 179 -18.03 -31.83 -0.89
N TYR A 180 -18.66 -32.94 -1.33
CA TYR A 180 -17.94 -34.21 -1.53
C TYR A 180 -18.23 -34.99 -2.82
N LYS A 181 -19.17 -34.61 -3.69
CA LYS A 181 -19.45 -35.42 -4.90
C LYS A 181 -19.87 -34.56 -6.09
N ASN A 182 -19.16 -34.76 -7.20
CA ASN A 182 -19.47 -34.32 -8.58
C ASN A 182 -18.96 -32.93 -9.01
N LYS A 183 -18.29 -32.91 -10.17
CA LYS A 183 -17.93 -31.73 -10.95
C LYS A 183 -19.11 -31.38 -11.87
N THR A 184 -20.07 -30.60 -11.39
CA THR A 184 -21.35 -30.29 -12.07
C THR A 184 -21.32 -28.88 -12.70
N ALA A 185 -20.47 -28.67 -13.71
CA ALA A 185 -20.35 -27.36 -14.35
C ALA A 185 -21.59 -26.99 -15.20
N SER A 186 -22.19 -27.92 -15.95
CA SER A 186 -23.26 -27.55 -16.89
C SER A 186 -24.51 -27.02 -16.18
N SER A 187 -25.00 -27.70 -15.14
CA SER A 187 -26.26 -27.32 -14.49
C SER A 187 -26.13 -26.08 -13.61
N THR A 188 -24.96 -25.84 -13.03
CA THR A 188 -24.64 -24.59 -12.32
C THR A 188 -24.57 -23.43 -13.30
N VAL A 189 -23.95 -23.62 -14.46
CA VAL A 189 -23.92 -22.62 -15.55
C VAL A 189 -25.33 -22.30 -16.06
N LEU A 190 -26.18 -23.31 -16.28
CA LEU A 190 -27.57 -23.08 -16.66
C LEU A 190 -28.31 -22.28 -15.58
N ALA A 191 -28.19 -22.68 -14.32
CA ALA A 191 -28.86 -21.99 -13.23
C ALA A 191 -28.45 -20.53 -13.11
N ALA A 192 -27.16 -20.22 -13.23
CA ALA A 192 -26.66 -18.84 -13.24
C ALA A 192 -27.22 -18.03 -14.42
N ASN A 193 -27.31 -18.62 -15.62
CA ASN A 193 -27.86 -17.96 -16.80
C ASN A 193 -29.38 -17.74 -16.71
N LEU A 194 -30.12 -18.70 -16.16
CA LEU A 194 -31.56 -18.55 -15.90
C LEU A 194 -31.83 -17.46 -14.86
N LEU A 195 -31.02 -17.39 -13.80
CA LEU A 195 -31.11 -16.32 -12.80
C LEU A 195 -30.75 -14.96 -13.40
N PHE A 196 -29.72 -14.88 -14.24
CA PHE A 196 -29.41 -13.64 -14.95
C PHE A 196 -30.56 -13.19 -15.84
N GLU A 197 -31.04 -14.08 -16.71
CA GLU A 197 -32.14 -13.78 -17.65
C GLU A 197 -33.41 -13.35 -16.91
N ALA A 198 -33.74 -14.00 -15.79
CA ALA A 198 -34.89 -13.67 -14.96
C ALA A 198 -34.79 -12.28 -14.31
N TYR A 199 -33.58 -11.87 -13.90
CA TYR A 199 -33.36 -10.65 -13.10
C TYR A 199 -32.67 -9.50 -13.84
N LYS A 200 -32.28 -9.66 -15.11
CA LYS A 200 -31.50 -8.64 -15.87
C LYS A 200 -32.17 -7.27 -15.92
N ASP A 201 -33.50 -7.23 -15.99
CA ASP A 201 -34.29 -5.99 -16.01
C ASP A 201 -34.67 -5.48 -14.61
N THR A 202 -34.37 -6.27 -13.56
CA THR A 202 -34.69 -5.94 -12.17
C THR A 202 -33.56 -5.14 -11.52
N LYS A 203 -33.89 -3.97 -10.96
CA LYS A 203 -32.90 -3.09 -10.30
C LYS A 203 -32.36 -3.60 -8.97
N ARG A 204 -33.12 -4.42 -8.25
CA ARG A 204 -32.77 -4.93 -6.92
C ARG A 204 -32.63 -6.44 -6.95
N TRP A 205 -31.41 -6.94 -6.89
CA TRP A 205 -31.17 -8.38 -6.88
C TRP A 205 -31.21 -8.95 -5.46
N PRO A 206 -31.65 -10.20 -5.29
CA PRO A 206 -31.60 -10.90 -4.02
C PRO A 206 -30.19 -11.05 -3.43
N ASP A 207 -30.02 -10.71 -2.15
CA ASP A 207 -28.75 -10.83 -1.41
C ASP A 207 -28.18 -12.26 -1.39
N VAL A 208 -29.03 -13.28 -1.59
CA VAL A 208 -28.60 -14.69 -1.68
C VAL A 208 -27.63 -14.92 -2.85
N PHE A 209 -27.71 -14.13 -3.92
CA PHE A 209 -26.77 -14.26 -5.04
C PHE A 209 -25.33 -13.91 -4.63
N VAL A 210 -25.17 -12.90 -3.76
CA VAL A 210 -23.86 -12.56 -3.18
C VAL A 210 -23.35 -13.70 -2.29
N LYS A 211 -24.21 -14.31 -1.47
CA LYS A 211 -23.83 -15.46 -0.64
C LYS A 211 -23.31 -16.63 -1.48
N LEU A 212 -24.05 -16.98 -2.53
CA LEU A 212 -23.68 -18.05 -3.46
C LEU A 212 -22.35 -17.75 -4.16
N TYR A 213 -22.16 -16.49 -4.60
CA TYR A 213 -20.89 -16.08 -5.19
C TYR A 213 -19.73 -16.29 -4.23
N ILE A 214 -19.83 -15.80 -2.98
CA ILE A 214 -18.74 -15.93 -2.00
C ILE A 214 -18.46 -17.41 -1.69
N GLU A 215 -19.51 -18.22 -1.53
CA GLU A 215 -19.40 -19.66 -1.29
C GLU A 215 -18.64 -20.39 -2.42
N ASP A 216 -19.00 -20.16 -3.69
CA ASP A 216 -18.28 -20.79 -4.82
C ASP A 216 -16.88 -20.18 -5.00
N ALA A 217 -16.74 -18.87 -4.84
CA ALA A 217 -15.49 -18.12 -5.01
C ALA A 217 -14.39 -18.52 -4.01
N ALA A 218 -14.77 -18.85 -2.77
CA ALA A 218 -13.85 -19.32 -1.74
C ALA A 218 -13.45 -20.81 -1.92
N ASN A 219 -14.28 -21.59 -2.62
CA ASN A 219 -14.15 -23.05 -2.75
C ASN A 219 -13.57 -23.45 -4.11
N GLU A 220 -14.33 -24.13 -4.98
CA GLU A 220 -13.83 -24.71 -6.23
C GLU A 220 -13.94 -23.79 -7.44
N ARG A 221 -14.66 -22.66 -7.32
CA ARG A 221 -14.91 -21.70 -8.41
C ARG A 221 -15.54 -22.35 -9.64
N VAL A 222 -16.60 -23.12 -9.44
CA VAL A 222 -17.24 -23.92 -10.50
C VAL A 222 -17.92 -23.03 -11.54
N TRP A 223 -18.64 -22.00 -11.10
CA TRP A 223 -19.42 -21.13 -11.99
C TRP A 223 -18.92 -19.69 -11.99
N VAL A 224 -18.30 -19.22 -10.89
CA VAL A 224 -17.83 -17.81 -10.82
C VAL A 224 -16.69 -17.48 -11.80
N ASP A 225 -15.89 -18.48 -12.19
CA ASP A 225 -14.81 -18.33 -13.20
C ASP A 225 -15.27 -18.78 -14.61
N HIS A 226 -16.52 -19.25 -14.78
CA HIS A 226 -17.02 -19.77 -16.05
C HIS A 226 -17.44 -18.65 -17.00
N GLU A 227 -16.95 -18.67 -18.25
CA GLU A 227 -17.16 -17.59 -19.23
C GLU A 227 -18.64 -17.26 -19.46
N LEU A 228 -19.49 -18.28 -19.60
CA LEU A 228 -20.95 -18.11 -19.77
C LEU A 228 -21.67 -17.54 -18.53
N CYS A 229 -21.03 -17.42 -17.38
CA CYS A 229 -21.64 -16.83 -16.18
C CYS A 229 -21.21 -15.37 -15.96
N HIS A 230 -20.40 -14.81 -16.86
CA HIS A 230 -19.76 -13.52 -16.66
C HIS A 230 -20.74 -12.39 -16.35
N GLU A 231 -21.84 -12.26 -17.09
CA GLU A 231 -22.82 -11.18 -16.87
C GLU A 231 -23.51 -11.27 -15.49
N PHE A 232 -23.79 -12.49 -15.03
CA PHE A 232 -24.34 -12.74 -13.69
C PHE A 232 -23.33 -12.36 -12.61
N VAL A 233 -22.09 -12.81 -12.76
CA VAL A 233 -20.99 -12.57 -11.82
C VAL A 233 -20.63 -11.09 -11.72
N GLU A 234 -20.51 -10.38 -12.85
CA GLU A 234 -20.20 -8.95 -12.86
C GLU A 234 -21.27 -8.14 -12.16
N ASN A 235 -22.55 -8.43 -12.42
CA ASN A 235 -23.66 -7.77 -11.69
C ASN A 235 -23.60 -8.04 -10.19
N ILE A 236 -23.21 -9.25 -9.75
CA ILE A 236 -22.96 -9.54 -8.33
C ILE A 236 -21.81 -8.69 -7.79
N LEU A 237 -20.68 -8.64 -8.50
CA LEU A 237 -19.47 -7.95 -8.05
C LEU A 237 -19.58 -6.42 -8.03
N THR A 238 -20.61 -5.83 -8.64
CA THR A 238 -20.89 -4.39 -8.49
C THR A 238 -21.06 -3.96 -7.02
N CYS A 239 -21.45 -4.88 -6.12
CA CYS A 239 -21.63 -4.57 -4.70
C CYS A 239 -20.31 -4.35 -3.94
N VAL A 240 -19.16 -4.81 -4.44
CA VAL A 240 -17.88 -4.64 -3.73
C VAL A 240 -17.06 -3.47 -4.25
N ASN A 241 -17.46 -2.86 -5.38
CA ASN A 241 -16.81 -1.69 -6.00
C ASN A 241 -15.29 -1.85 -6.20
N THR A 242 -14.81 -3.07 -6.37
CA THR A 242 -13.40 -3.36 -6.63
C THR A 242 -13.05 -2.94 -8.06
N LYS A 243 -12.06 -2.06 -8.20
CA LYS A 243 -11.49 -1.74 -9.50
C LYS A 243 -10.84 -2.99 -10.11
N PRO A 244 -11.11 -3.29 -11.39
CA PRO A 244 -10.50 -4.45 -12.05
C PRO A 244 -8.99 -4.25 -12.17
N LEU A 245 -8.25 -5.36 -12.14
CA LEU A 245 -6.84 -5.35 -12.48
C LEU A 245 -6.71 -4.90 -13.95
N THR A 246 -6.05 -3.77 -14.19
CA THR A 246 -5.55 -3.44 -15.52
C THR A 246 -4.46 -4.46 -15.86
N ASN A 247 -4.37 -4.86 -17.14
CA ASN A 247 -3.28 -5.71 -17.61
C ASN A 247 -1.99 -4.89 -17.53
N VAL A 248 -1.42 -4.78 -16.34
CA VAL A 248 -0.02 -4.49 -16.16
C VAL A 248 0.64 -5.68 -16.82
N GLU A 249 1.19 -5.46 -18.02
CA GLU A 249 1.88 -6.46 -18.83
C GLU A 249 2.82 -7.27 -17.93
N THR A 250 2.32 -8.35 -17.35
CA THR A 250 3.16 -9.39 -16.84
C THR A 250 3.76 -9.97 -18.10
N LEU A 251 5.05 -9.69 -18.31
CA LEU A 251 5.86 -10.45 -19.26
C LEU A 251 5.50 -11.93 -19.04
N GLU A 252 4.94 -12.54 -20.09
CA GLU A 252 4.39 -13.91 -20.16
C GLU A 252 2.85 -14.07 -20.09
N ASP A 253 2.05 -13.18 -20.68
CA ASP A 253 0.71 -13.60 -21.12
C ASP A 253 0.76 -14.09 -22.58
N SER A 254 0.30 -15.32 -22.77
CA SER A 254 0.02 -15.90 -24.09
C SER A 254 -0.89 -14.95 -24.88
N ILE A 255 -0.59 -14.74 -26.16
CA ILE A 255 -1.40 -13.93 -27.10
C ILE A 255 -2.89 -14.28 -27.00
N VAL A 256 -3.23 -15.53 -26.66
CA VAL A 256 -4.59 -16.03 -26.49
C VAL A 256 -5.34 -15.34 -25.33
N ASP A 257 -4.69 -15.12 -24.18
CA ASP A 257 -5.32 -14.47 -23.02
C ASP A 257 -5.51 -12.96 -23.26
N ALA A 258 -4.55 -12.33 -23.93
CA ALA A 258 -4.66 -10.93 -24.35
C ALA A 258 -5.80 -10.74 -25.36
N VAL A 259 -5.96 -11.66 -26.32
CA VAL A 259 -7.06 -11.63 -27.31
C VAL A 259 -8.42 -11.90 -26.63
N ALA A 260 -8.51 -12.86 -25.71
CA ALA A 260 -9.74 -13.12 -24.95
C ALA A 260 -10.13 -11.96 -24.02
N ALA A 261 -9.16 -11.27 -23.42
CA ALA A 261 -9.40 -10.06 -22.64
C ALA A 261 -9.83 -8.87 -23.51
N THR A 262 -9.25 -8.74 -24.72
CA THR A 262 -9.61 -7.69 -25.68
C THR A 262 -11.01 -7.91 -26.25
N TYR A 263 -11.39 -9.17 -26.55
CA TYR A 263 -12.72 -9.54 -27.01
C TYR A 263 -13.81 -9.27 -25.94
N ARG A 264 -13.50 -9.54 -24.66
CA ARG A 264 -14.35 -9.18 -23.51
C ARG A 264 -14.56 -7.67 -23.36
N ARG A 265 -13.59 -6.84 -23.77
CA ARG A 265 -13.71 -5.36 -23.74
C ARG A 265 -14.44 -4.79 -24.96
N SER A 266 -14.45 -5.48 -26.10
CA SER A 266 -15.11 -5.00 -27.33
C SER A 266 -16.63 -5.21 -27.35
N THR A 267 -17.19 -5.99 -26.42
CA THR A 267 -18.63 -6.07 -26.20
C THR A 267 -19.01 -5.12 -25.06
N PRO A 268 -19.65 -3.97 -25.32
CA PRO A 268 -20.17 -3.15 -24.23
C PRO A 268 -21.21 -3.99 -23.47
N ASN A 269 -20.91 -4.34 -22.22
CA ASN A 269 -21.83 -5.03 -21.32
C ASN A 269 -22.97 -4.09 -20.91
N VAL A 270 -23.98 -3.94 -21.77
CA VAL A 270 -25.13 -3.02 -21.60
C VAL A 270 -25.91 -3.26 -20.29
N ASN A 271 -25.78 -4.45 -19.69
CA ASN A 271 -26.60 -4.91 -18.56
C ASN A 271 -25.88 -5.00 -17.20
N VAL A 272 -24.63 -4.54 -17.08
CA VAL A 272 -23.92 -4.50 -15.78
C VAL A 272 -24.26 -3.19 -15.07
N ILE A 273 -25.09 -3.29 -14.03
CA ILE A 273 -25.58 -2.14 -13.24
C ILE A 273 -25.48 -2.51 -11.76
N ASN A 274 -25.21 -1.56 -10.87
CA ASN A 274 -25.19 -1.83 -9.43
C ASN A 274 -26.58 -2.24 -8.91
N ARG A 275 -26.74 -3.55 -8.66
CA ARG A 275 -28.01 -4.17 -8.23
C ARG A 275 -28.24 -4.12 -6.71
N TYR A 276 -27.24 -3.68 -5.93
CA TYR A 276 -27.22 -3.77 -4.46
C TYR A 276 -27.07 -2.42 -3.77
N SER A 277 -27.16 -1.31 -4.52
CA SER A 277 -27.09 0.06 -4.00
C SER A 277 -28.07 0.34 -2.84
N TYR A 278 -29.16 -0.42 -2.73
CA TYR A 278 -30.15 -0.30 -1.66
C TYR A 278 -29.76 -0.98 -0.34
N SER A 279 -28.79 -1.90 -0.35
CA SER A 279 -28.37 -2.74 0.79
C SER A 279 -26.85 -2.81 0.94
N GLN A 280 -26.12 -1.84 0.38
CA GLN A 280 -24.65 -1.83 0.28
C GLN A 280 -23.94 -2.18 1.61
N GLU A 281 -24.27 -1.52 2.71
CA GLU A 281 -23.65 -1.77 4.03
C GLU A 281 -23.89 -3.20 4.54
N HIS A 282 -25.08 -3.75 4.29
CA HIS A 282 -25.42 -5.12 4.66
C HIS A 282 -24.62 -6.12 3.84
N ILE A 283 -24.51 -5.89 2.53
CA ILE A 283 -23.73 -6.73 1.62
C ILE A 283 -22.24 -6.70 1.97
N GLU A 284 -21.67 -5.53 2.23
CA GLU A 284 -20.28 -5.41 2.66
C GLU A 284 -20.03 -6.17 3.98
N SER A 285 -20.96 -6.07 4.93
CA SER A 285 -20.90 -6.82 6.19
C SER A 285 -20.93 -8.33 5.97
N LEU A 286 -21.79 -8.82 5.08
CA LEU A 286 -21.90 -10.23 4.71
C LEU A 286 -20.60 -10.77 4.08
N VAL A 287 -20.02 -10.01 3.14
CA VAL A 287 -18.73 -10.37 2.52
C VAL A 287 -17.64 -10.41 3.59
N LEU A 288 -17.58 -9.39 4.46
CA LEU A 288 -16.58 -9.25 5.50
C LEU A 288 -16.65 -10.37 6.54
N GLU A 289 -17.85 -10.74 7.00
CA GLU A 289 -18.05 -11.85 7.95
C GLU A 289 -17.55 -13.18 7.37
N THR A 290 -17.89 -13.45 6.11
CA THR A 290 -17.48 -14.68 5.43
C THR A 290 -15.96 -14.72 5.23
N VAL A 291 -15.35 -13.61 4.83
CA VAL A 291 -13.89 -13.50 4.71
C VAL A 291 -13.21 -13.70 6.07
N LYS A 292 -13.74 -13.09 7.14
CA LYS A 292 -13.22 -13.28 8.51
C LYS A 292 -13.30 -14.74 8.94
N GLU A 293 -14.39 -15.44 8.63
CA GLU A 293 -14.52 -16.86 8.94
C GLU A 293 -13.43 -17.68 8.25
N HIS A 294 -13.19 -17.46 6.96
CA HIS A 294 -12.15 -18.15 6.20
C HIS A 294 -10.74 -17.85 6.73
N LEU A 295 -10.46 -16.59 7.10
CA LEU A 295 -9.13 -16.17 7.57
C LEU A 295 -8.81 -16.53 9.03
N ASN A 296 -9.84 -16.75 9.86
CA ASN A 296 -9.68 -17.02 11.31
C ASN A 296 -9.85 -18.49 11.69
N ARG A 297 -10.20 -19.38 10.75
CA ARG A 297 -10.24 -20.84 11.00
C ARG A 297 -8.85 -21.33 11.46
N ARG A 298 -8.77 -21.73 12.73
CA ARG A 298 -7.54 -21.95 13.53
C ARG A 298 -6.57 -23.06 13.07
N GLN A 299 -6.77 -23.69 11.92
CA GLN A 299 -5.92 -24.80 11.47
C GLN A 299 -4.83 -24.31 10.51
N ALA A 300 -3.68 -23.88 11.05
CA ALA A 300 -2.41 -23.61 10.36
C ALA A 300 -2.39 -22.61 9.18
N LEU A 301 -1.27 -21.91 9.01
CA LEU A 301 -0.97 -21.01 7.88
C LEU A 301 -1.10 -21.68 6.48
N ASP A 302 -1.27 -23.00 6.43
CA ASP A 302 -1.51 -23.82 5.24
C ASP A 302 -2.99 -23.88 4.78
N THR A 303 -3.93 -23.19 5.45
CA THR A 303 -5.36 -23.20 5.08
C THR A 303 -5.74 -22.25 3.95
N VAL A 304 -4.94 -21.22 3.67
CA VAL A 304 -5.28 -20.25 2.63
C VAL A 304 -5.02 -20.85 1.25
N THR A 305 -6.09 -21.01 0.47
CA THR A 305 -6.04 -21.55 -0.89
C THR A 305 -5.85 -20.43 -1.92
N LYS A 306 -5.47 -20.79 -3.15
CA LYS A 306 -5.45 -19.86 -4.28
C LYS A 306 -6.82 -19.18 -4.51
N ASN A 307 -7.90 -19.89 -4.25
CA ASN A 307 -9.26 -19.42 -4.50
C ASN A 307 -9.70 -18.39 -3.45
N ILE A 308 -9.30 -18.57 -2.19
CA ILE A 308 -9.47 -17.53 -1.15
C ILE A 308 -8.72 -16.26 -1.55
N LEU A 309 -7.48 -16.36 -2.06
CA LEU A 309 -6.74 -15.18 -2.52
C LEU A 309 -7.43 -14.48 -3.70
N LYS A 310 -7.94 -15.23 -4.69
CA LYS A 310 -8.72 -14.65 -5.79
C LYS A 310 -10.02 -13.99 -5.31
N LEU A 311 -10.71 -14.55 -4.30
CA LEU A 311 -11.87 -13.92 -3.67
C LEU A 311 -11.46 -12.60 -3.03
N LEU A 312 -10.40 -12.59 -2.22
CA LEU A 312 -9.86 -11.38 -1.59
C LEU A 312 -9.55 -10.31 -2.65
N THR A 313 -8.88 -10.68 -3.74
CA THR A 313 -8.57 -9.79 -4.88
C THR A 313 -9.82 -9.13 -5.45
N SER A 314 -10.92 -9.88 -5.57
CA SER A 314 -12.19 -9.42 -6.12
C SER A 314 -12.97 -8.54 -5.15
N THR A 315 -12.62 -8.55 -3.86
CA THR A 315 -13.32 -7.83 -2.77
C THR A 315 -12.50 -6.67 -2.20
N CYS A 316 -11.36 -6.33 -2.81
CA CYS A 316 -10.47 -5.26 -2.36
C CYS A 316 -11.09 -3.87 -2.40
N GLY A 317 -12.25 -3.65 -3.03
CA GLY A 317 -12.98 -2.39 -2.92
C GLY A 317 -13.45 -2.09 -1.49
N ILE A 318 -13.63 -3.11 -0.65
CA ILE A 318 -13.99 -2.97 0.77
C ILE A 318 -12.72 -2.66 1.61
N PRO A 319 -12.62 -1.49 2.26
CA PRO A 319 -11.42 -1.08 3.02
C PRO A 319 -11.03 -2.05 4.16
N GLU A 320 -12.02 -2.61 4.86
CA GLU A 320 -11.83 -3.56 5.96
C GLU A 320 -11.15 -4.86 5.48
N ILE A 321 -11.44 -5.30 4.26
CA ILE A 321 -10.78 -6.47 3.68
C ILE A 321 -9.32 -6.16 3.39
N ARG A 322 -9.01 -4.97 2.85
CA ARG A 322 -7.62 -4.53 2.62
C ARG A 322 -6.81 -4.55 3.93
N LEU A 323 -7.40 -4.08 5.02
CA LEU A 323 -6.77 -4.12 6.35
C LEU A 323 -6.57 -5.53 6.90
N LEU A 324 -7.52 -6.45 6.69
CA LEU A 324 -7.38 -7.84 7.14
C LEU A 324 -6.28 -8.60 6.38
N VAL A 325 -6.07 -8.24 5.11
CA VAL A 325 -5.10 -8.88 4.22
C VAL A 325 -3.67 -8.43 4.52
N ILE A 326 -3.44 -7.13 4.76
CA ILE A 326 -2.09 -6.56 4.76
C ILE A 326 -1.09 -7.24 5.72
N PRO A 327 -1.46 -7.67 6.95
CA PRO A 327 -0.52 -8.32 7.88
C PRO A 327 -0.11 -9.73 7.45
N LYS A 328 -0.87 -10.36 6.53
CA LYS A 328 -0.67 -11.73 6.07
C LYS A 328 0.00 -11.80 4.69
N LEU A 329 -0.05 -10.71 3.94
CA LEU A 329 0.34 -10.66 2.53
C LEU A 329 1.81 -11.04 2.29
N ASP A 330 2.73 -10.59 3.15
CA ASP A 330 4.16 -10.92 3.05
C ASP A 330 4.41 -12.44 3.10
N ALA A 331 3.69 -13.15 3.99
CA ALA A 331 3.80 -14.61 4.09
C ALA A 331 3.25 -15.32 2.85
N TRP A 332 2.14 -14.84 2.28
CA TRP A 332 1.56 -15.40 1.07
C TRP A 332 2.41 -15.18 -0.18
N LEU A 333 3.04 -14.02 -0.30
CA LEU A 333 3.99 -13.70 -1.38
C LEU A 333 5.25 -14.56 -1.32
N GLN A 334 5.68 -14.99 -0.12
CA GLN A 334 6.82 -15.90 0.06
C GLN A 334 6.47 -17.37 -0.22
N ASN A 335 5.18 -17.72 -0.31
CA ASN A 335 4.75 -19.08 -0.61
C ASN A 335 4.65 -19.30 -2.13
N ALA A 336 5.55 -20.13 -2.68
CA ALA A 336 5.60 -20.41 -4.13
C ALA A 336 4.27 -20.93 -4.72
N LYS A 337 3.45 -21.65 -3.93
CA LYS A 337 2.13 -22.13 -4.39
C LYS A 337 1.09 -21.02 -4.48
N LEU A 338 1.26 -19.95 -3.72
CA LEU A 338 0.32 -18.82 -3.61
C LEU A 338 0.84 -17.54 -4.27
N MET A 339 2.09 -17.53 -4.73
CA MET A 339 2.79 -16.33 -5.18
C MET A 339 2.02 -15.55 -6.25
N LYS A 340 1.58 -16.19 -7.34
CA LYS A 340 0.84 -15.53 -8.43
C LYS A 340 -0.49 -14.89 -7.95
N PRO A 341 -1.42 -15.62 -7.31
CA PRO A 341 -2.63 -14.98 -6.80
C PRO A 341 -2.36 -13.95 -5.68
N ALA A 342 -1.27 -14.07 -4.93
CA ALA A 342 -0.85 -13.06 -3.97
C ALA A 342 -0.31 -11.78 -4.64
N GLN A 343 0.33 -11.89 -5.82
CA GLN A 343 0.73 -10.74 -6.63
C GLN A 343 -0.50 -9.99 -7.17
N ASP A 344 -1.49 -10.72 -7.69
CA ASP A 344 -2.74 -10.13 -8.16
C ASP A 344 -3.47 -9.42 -7.01
N LEU A 345 -3.47 -10.02 -5.81
CA LEU A 345 -3.99 -9.40 -4.59
C LEU A 345 -3.22 -8.13 -4.21
N LEU A 346 -1.88 -8.16 -4.25
CA LEU A 346 -1.04 -6.99 -3.97
C LEU A 346 -1.36 -5.83 -4.92
N MET A 347 -1.49 -6.10 -6.22
CA MET A 347 -1.87 -5.08 -7.21
C MET A 347 -3.27 -4.54 -6.93
N SER A 348 -4.23 -5.43 -6.65
CA SER A 348 -5.62 -5.05 -6.34
C SER A 348 -5.71 -4.16 -5.10
N LEU A 349 -4.92 -4.44 -4.06
CA LEU A 349 -4.83 -3.55 -2.88
C LEU A 349 -4.36 -2.15 -3.28
N CYS A 350 -3.32 -2.04 -4.11
CA CYS A 350 -2.75 -0.76 -4.50
C CYS A 350 -3.73 0.09 -5.30
N ILE A 351 -4.35 -0.47 -6.35
CA ILE A 351 -5.31 0.27 -7.20
C ILE A 351 -6.61 0.64 -6.47
N ASN A 352 -6.98 -0.08 -5.40
CA ASN A 352 -8.23 0.15 -4.64
C ASN A 352 -8.02 1.02 -3.39
N THR A 353 -6.79 1.38 -3.04
CA THR A 353 -6.50 2.33 -1.96
C THR A 353 -6.73 3.76 -2.44
N THR A 354 -8.00 4.13 -2.58
CA THR A 354 -8.46 5.29 -3.39
C THR A 354 -9.18 6.37 -2.59
N SER A 355 -9.37 6.17 -1.28
CA SER A 355 -10.19 7.05 -0.44
C SER A 355 -9.39 7.85 0.58
N HIS A 356 -8.14 7.44 0.84
CA HIS A 356 -7.26 8.03 1.85
C HIS A 356 -7.88 8.11 3.26
N THR A 357 -8.78 7.18 3.56
CA THR A 357 -9.31 7.00 4.93
C THR A 357 -8.20 6.54 5.89
N GLN A 358 -8.43 6.62 7.21
CA GLN A 358 -7.48 6.10 8.20
C GLN A 358 -7.11 4.62 7.94
N ARG A 359 -8.06 3.83 7.41
CA ARG A 359 -7.82 2.45 7.00
C ARG A 359 -6.85 2.36 5.82
N ASP A 360 -7.00 3.22 4.83
CA ASP A 360 -6.07 3.30 3.70
C ASP A 360 -4.66 3.70 4.16
N VAL A 361 -4.55 4.65 5.10
CA VAL A 361 -3.25 5.04 5.70
C VAL A 361 -2.57 3.84 6.39
N GLU A 362 -3.33 3.04 7.15
CA GLU A 362 -2.83 1.81 7.77
C GLU A 362 -2.43 0.73 6.74
N VAL A 363 -3.21 0.58 5.65
CA VAL A 363 -2.85 -0.29 4.52
C VAL A 363 -1.52 0.15 3.90
N ILE A 364 -1.35 1.45 3.62
CA ILE A 364 -0.10 2.02 3.09
C ILE A 364 1.06 1.74 4.04
N SER A 365 0.88 1.95 5.35
CA SER A 365 1.89 1.65 6.36
C SER A 365 2.34 0.18 6.32
N GLY A 366 1.39 -0.74 6.12
CA GLY A 366 1.66 -2.16 5.98
C GLY A 366 2.39 -2.49 4.66
N LEU A 367 1.96 -1.90 3.54
CA LEU A 367 2.56 -2.12 2.22
C LEU A 367 4.05 -1.76 2.19
N VAL A 368 4.41 -0.58 2.73
CA VAL A 368 5.81 -0.11 2.79
C VAL A 368 6.70 -1.02 3.66
N LYS A 369 6.12 -1.81 4.58
CA LYS A 369 6.85 -2.72 5.46
C LYS A 369 7.10 -4.11 4.85
N ILE A 370 6.51 -4.44 3.70
CA ILE A 370 6.67 -5.76 3.06
C ILE A 370 8.14 -5.96 2.63
N ARG A 371 8.68 -7.16 2.88
CA ARG A 371 10.09 -7.49 2.64
C ARG A 371 10.24 -8.64 1.64
N PHE A 372 10.57 -8.29 0.41
CA PHE A 372 10.87 -9.29 -0.62
C PHE A 372 12.24 -9.95 -0.41
N LYS A 373 12.28 -11.29 -0.54
CA LYS A 373 13.52 -12.08 -0.63
C LYS A 373 13.97 -12.35 -2.08
N PRO A 374 13.07 -12.68 -3.04
CA PRO A 374 13.45 -12.84 -4.45
C PRO A 374 13.56 -11.50 -5.18
N LYS A 375 14.64 -11.31 -5.96
CA LYS A 375 14.86 -10.08 -6.77
C LYS A 375 13.75 -9.80 -7.78
N VAL A 376 13.12 -10.85 -8.33
CA VAL A 376 12.05 -10.73 -9.35
C VAL A 376 10.82 -10.01 -8.80
N LEU A 377 10.49 -10.20 -7.52
CA LEU A 377 9.36 -9.51 -6.90
C LEU A 377 9.59 -8.01 -6.71
N GLY A 378 10.85 -7.57 -6.66
CA GLY A 378 11.18 -6.16 -6.48
C GLY A 378 10.68 -5.29 -7.64
N GLY A 379 10.79 -5.77 -8.88
CA GLY A 379 10.28 -5.04 -10.06
C GLY A 379 8.75 -4.92 -10.05
N PHE A 380 8.05 -6.03 -9.80
CA PHE A 380 6.58 -6.04 -9.70
C PHE A 380 6.06 -5.17 -8.55
N TYR A 381 6.73 -5.22 -7.39
CA TYR A 381 6.39 -4.38 -6.24
C TYR A 381 6.51 -2.90 -6.56
N VAL A 382 7.56 -2.49 -7.28
CA VAL A 382 7.70 -1.12 -7.75
C VAL A 382 6.50 -0.69 -8.60
N THR A 383 6.04 -1.55 -9.51
CA THR A 383 4.84 -1.25 -10.31
C THR A 383 3.60 -1.11 -9.42
N CYS A 384 3.43 -1.98 -8.41
CA CYS A 384 2.34 -1.85 -7.45
C CYS A 384 2.40 -0.51 -6.68
N ILE A 385 3.59 -0.06 -6.30
CA ILE A 385 3.77 1.25 -5.64
C ILE A 385 3.41 2.41 -6.56
N ARG A 386 3.70 2.31 -7.87
CA ARG A 386 3.26 3.33 -8.84
C ARG A 386 1.73 3.42 -8.89
N GLU A 387 1.06 2.29 -8.99
CA GLU A 387 -0.40 2.23 -8.98
C GLU A 387 -1.00 2.75 -7.66
N LEU A 388 -0.37 2.43 -6.52
CA LEU A 388 -0.77 2.98 -5.23
C LEU A 388 -0.68 4.51 -5.19
N ILE A 389 0.41 5.07 -5.71
CA ILE A 389 0.61 6.53 -5.76
C ILE A 389 -0.42 7.17 -6.69
N ALA A 390 -0.70 6.55 -7.84
CA ALA A 390 -1.68 7.03 -8.82
C ALA A 390 -3.14 6.88 -8.34
N ALA A 391 -3.42 6.01 -7.35
CA ALA A 391 -4.77 5.74 -6.90
C ALA A 391 -5.44 6.91 -6.15
N HIS A 392 -4.66 7.80 -5.52
CA HIS A 392 -5.15 8.99 -4.83
C HIS A 392 -4.03 10.03 -4.60
N ASP A 393 -4.35 11.32 -4.72
CA ASP A 393 -3.35 12.41 -4.66
C ASP A 393 -2.54 12.47 -3.36
N GLU A 394 -3.14 12.10 -2.22
CA GLU A 394 -2.49 12.07 -0.90
C GLU A 394 -1.68 10.80 -0.62
N ASN A 395 -1.77 9.78 -1.47
CA ASN A 395 -1.04 8.53 -1.26
C ASN A 395 0.47 8.75 -1.36
N LEU A 396 0.94 9.61 -2.28
CA LEU A 396 2.35 9.96 -2.39
C LEU A 396 2.90 10.44 -1.05
N SER A 397 2.23 11.41 -0.42
CA SER A 397 2.68 12.01 0.83
C SER A 397 2.76 10.98 1.95
N THR A 398 1.79 10.07 2.00
CA THR A 398 1.68 9.03 3.03
C THR A 398 2.71 7.92 2.84
N VAL A 399 2.91 7.45 1.61
CA VAL A 399 3.96 6.49 1.25
C VAL A 399 5.32 7.07 1.58
N LEU A 400 5.57 8.34 1.23
CA LEU A 400 6.85 9.01 1.48
C LEU A 400 7.14 9.08 2.97
N LYS A 401 6.18 9.58 3.75
CA LYS A 401 6.30 9.70 5.21
C LYS A 401 6.60 8.36 5.86
N HIS A 402 5.82 7.31 5.59
CA HIS A 402 6.11 5.98 6.15
C HIS A 402 7.47 5.42 5.71
N THR A 403 7.88 5.67 4.47
CA THR A 403 9.18 5.20 3.94
C THR A 403 10.35 5.90 4.64
N ILE A 404 10.28 7.22 4.84
CA ILE A 404 11.29 8.02 5.57
C ILE A 404 11.40 7.50 7.01
N TYR A 405 10.27 7.38 7.72
CA TYR A 405 10.28 6.93 9.11
C TYR A 405 10.83 5.51 9.25
N ASN A 406 10.51 4.60 8.32
CA ASN A 406 11.07 3.25 8.29
C ASN A 406 12.59 3.27 8.05
N GLU A 407 13.09 4.13 7.17
CA GLU A 407 14.52 4.24 6.85
C GLU A 407 15.34 4.82 8.01
N LEU A 408 14.77 5.77 8.75
CA LEU A 408 15.40 6.35 9.93
C LEU A 408 15.25 5.47 11.18
N SER A 409 14.42 4.43 11.13
CA SER A 409 14.23 3.46 12.21
C SER A 409 15.34 2.40 12.27
N ALA A 410 15.34 1.61 13.36
CA ALA A 410 16.18 0.42 13.48
C ALA A 410 15.71 -0.74 12.57
N SER A 411 14.51 -0.65 12.00
CA SER A 411 13.86 -1.70 11.21
C SER A 411 13.85 -1.38 9.71
N ARG A 412 14.96 -0.85 9.20
CA ARG A 412 15.13 -0.47 7.78
C ARG A 412 14.69 -1.59 6.84
N ASN A 413 13.94 -1.22 5.82
CA ASN A 413 13.49 -2.13 4.78
C ASN A 413 14.42 -1.96 3.56
N PRO A 414 15.06 -3.03 3.05
CA PRO A 414 15.93 -2.94 1.87
C PRO A 414 15.24 -2.35 0.63
N ASN A 415 13.91 -2.36 0.58
CA ASN A 415 13.13 -1.83 -0.54
C ASN A 415 12.90 -0.30 -0.46
N ASN A 416 13.12 0.34 0.69
CA ASN A 416 12.80 1.76 0.91
C ASN A 416 13.46 2.68 -0.12
N ILE A 417 14.76 2.50 -0.38
CA ILE A 417 15.49 3.34 -1.35
C ILE A 417 14.94 3.16 -2.77
N GLN A 418 14.50 1.95 -3.13
CA GLN A 418 13.87 1.70 -4.43
C GLN A 418 12.49 2.37 -4.51
N VAL A 419 11.70 2.32 -3.44
CA VAL A 419 10.41 3.05 -3.33
C VAL A 419 10.64 4.55 -3.52
N LEU A 420 11.59 5.14 -2.79
CA LEU A 420 11.93 6.57 -2.91
C LEU A 420 12.34 6.94 -4.33
N SER A 421 13.20 6.14 -4.96
CA SER A 421 13.62 6.37 -6.35
C SER A 421 12.43 6.39 -7.32
N VAL A 422 11.43 5.52 -7.11
CA VAL A 422 10.23 5.47 -7.95
C VAL A 422 9.36 6.70 -7.77
N MET A 423 9.24 7.21 -6.54
CA MET A 423 8.47 8.42 -6.25
C MET A 423 9.06 9.64 -6.96
N PHE A 424 10.40 9.80 -6.90
CA PHE A 424 11.09 10.85 -7.63
C PHE A 424 10.96 10.72 -9.15
N GLN A 425 10.87 9.51 -9.68
CA GLN A 425 10.63 9.30 -11.12
C GLN A 425 9.21 9.64 -11.56
N MET A 426 8.22 9.48 -10.67
CA MET A 426 6.82 9.77 -10.99
C MET A 426 6.52 11.25 -10.87
N GLU A 427 6.83 11.81 -9.70
CA GLU A 427 6.43 13.16 -9.29
C GLU A 427 7.63 13.86 -8.64
N PRO A 428 8.67 14.25 -9.41
CA PRO A 428 9.92 14.79 -8.88
C PRO A 428 9.71 15.99 -7.95
N GLU A 429 8.90 16.96 -8.39
CA GLU A 429 8.68 18.21 -7.69
C GLU A 429 7.89 18.01 -6.40
N LYS A 430 6.75 17.31 -6.49
CA LYS A 430 5.91 16.98 -5.32
C LYS A 430 6.67 16.13 -4.31
N THR A 431 7.45 15.15 -4.76
CA THR A 431 8.27 14.31 -3.87
C THR A 431 9.35 15.12 -3.15
N ALA A 432 10.03 16.05 -3.85
CA ALA A 432 11.03 16.91 -3.22
C ALA A 432 10.42 17.85 -2.17
N GLN A 433 9.25 18.43 -2.46
CA GLN A 433 8.54 19.30 -1.52
C GLN A 433 8.10 18.52 -0.27
N VAL A 434 7.42 17.39 -0.45
CA VAL A 434 6.95 16.58 0.69
C VAL A 434 8.13 15.99 1.49
N LEU A 435 9.24 15.65 0.83
CA LEU A 435 10.48 15.27 1.52
C LEU A 435 10.98 16.41 2.41
N ALA A 436 11.03 17.64 1.91
CA ALA A 436 11.45 18.80 2.69
C ALA A 436 10.54 19.03 3.91
N ASP A 437 9.22 18.92 3.72
CA ASP A 437 8.24 19.06 4.80
C ASP A 437 8.44 18.00 5.90
N ASN A 438 8.70 16.75 5.52
CA ASN A 438 8.99 15.66 6.46
C ASN A 438 10.35 15.86 7.17
N VAL A 439 11.36 16.39 6.48
CA VAL A 439 12.66 16.73 7.09
C VAL A 439 12.47 17.81 8.16
N VAL A 440 11.71 18.87 7.84
CA VAL A 440 11.36 19.94 8.78
C VAL A 440 10.57 19.38 9.97
N GLU A 441 9.57 18.53 9.73
CA GLU A 441 8.79 17.86 10.79
C GLU A 441 9.69 17.02 11.71
N LEU A 442 10.65 16.28 11.14
CA LEU A 442 11.59 15.48 11.93
C LEU A 442 12.52 16.35 12.80
N LEU A 443 12.92 17.53 12.33
CA LEU A 443 13.75 18.45 13.10
C LEU A 443 13.00 19.14 14.25
N LEU A 444 11.65 19.13 14.21
CA LEU A 444 10.80 19.56 15.32
C LEU A 444 10.73 18.53 16.45
N ASN A 445 11.14 17.30 16.22
CA ASN A 445 11.13 16.28 17.28
C ASN A 445 12.23 16.50 18.30
N ARG A 446 12.01 15.99 19.52
CA ARG A 446 13.00 16.04 20.61
C ARG A 446 14.29 15.29 20.27
N ASP A 447 14.18 14.14 19.61
CA ASP A 447 15.35 13.36 19.18
C ASP A 447 16.16 14.13 18.12
N ASP A 448 17.48 13.93 18.14
CA ASP A 448 18.37 14.57 17.17
C ASP A 448 18.42 13.78 15.87
N TYR A 449 17.70 14.26 14.86
CA TYR A 449 17.67 13.67 13.52
C TYR A 449 18.72 14.25 12.56
N HIS A 450 19.53 15.23 12.96
CA HIS A 450 20.42 15.94 12.03
C HIS A 450 21.41 14.99 11.32
N ARG A 451 22.15 14.19 12.08
CA ARG A 451 23.10 13.22 11.49
C ARG A 451 22.40 12.11 10.68
N PRO A 452 21.31 11.46 11.16
CA PRO A 452 20.53 10.53 10.34
C PRO A 452 20.02 11.13 9.02
N LEU A 453 19.54 12.37 9.04
CA LEU A 453 19.03 13.06 7.86
C LEU A 453 20.12 13.31 6.82
N ARG A 454 21.34 13.68 7.24
CA ARG A 454 22.49 13.79 6.31
C ARG A 454 22.75 12.47 5.58
N LEU A 455 22.83 11.37 6.31
CA LEU A 455 23.04 10.04 5.73
C LEU A 455 21.92 9.68 4.74
N PHE A 456 20.68 9.93 5.15
CA PHE A 456 19.49 9.66 4.34
C PHE A 456 19.45 10.46 3.03
N LEU A 457 19.70 11.77 3.08
CA LEU A 457 19.71 12.61 1.87
C LEU A 457 20.80 12.20 0.88
N ARG A 458 21.96 11.71 1.36
CA ARG A 458 22.99 11.15 0.46
C ARG A 458 22.52 9.90 -0.24
N GLU A 459 21.86 9.01 0.48
CA GLU A 459 21.34 7.77 -0.10
C GLU A 459 20.24 8.06 -1.12
N ILE A 460 19.35 9.01 -0.84
CA ILE A 460 18.34 9.48 -1.80
C ILE A 460 19.01 10.10 -3.02
N SER A 461 19.92 11.05 -2.84
CA SER A 461 20.60 11.73 -3.96
C SER A 461 21.30 10.73 -4.87
N ARG A 462 21.94 9.69 -4.30
CA ARG A 462 22.55 8.61 -5.07
C ARG A 462 21.53 7.75 -5.82
N ALA A 463 20.35 7.51 -5.24
CA ALA A 463 19.31 6.67 -5.81
C ALA A 463 18.49 7.39 -6.89
N ALA A 464 18.01 8.59 -6.59
CA ALA A 464 17.20 9.43 -7.46
C ALA A 464 18.02 10.15 -8.55
N LYS A 465 19.33 10.34 -8.35
CA LYS A 465 20.23 10.99 -9.32
C LYS A 465 19.67 12.35 -9.76
N THR A 466 19.37 12.51 -11.05
CA THR A 466 18.84 13.74 -11.65
C THR A 466 17.37 13.99 -11.36
N ASP A 467 16.63 12.98 -10.87
CA ASP A 467 15.21 13.10 -10.55
C ASP A 467 14.99 13.83 -9.21
N LEU A 468 16.05 14.00 -8.40
CA LEU A 468 16.01 14.84 -7.20
C LEU A 468 16.38 16.29 -7.54
N ASP A 469 15.40 17.18 -7.52
CA ASP A 469 15.66 18.62 -7.60
C ASP A 469 16.15 19.16 -6.25
N LEU A 470 17.47 19.38 -6.18
CA LEU A 470 18.12 19.91 -4.98
C LEU A 470 17.82 21.39 -4.72
N ASN A 471 17.43 22.18 -5.74
CA ASN A 471 16.99 23.57 -5.51
C ASN A 471 15.64 23.57 -4.81
N LEU A 472 14.71 22.76 -5.30
CA LEU A 472 13.38 22.66 -4.71
C LEU A 472 13.44 22.07 -3.29
N LEU A 473 14.24 21.01 -3.09
CA LEU A 473 14.50 20.48 -1.76
C LEU A 473 15.07 21.56 -0.83
N ALA A 474 16.13 22.25 -1.22
CA ALA A 474 16.74 23.30 -0.41
C ALA A 474 15.76 24.42 -0.08
N LYS A 475 14.94 24.84 -1.05
CA LYS A 475 13.90 25.86 -0.86
C LYS A 475 12.81 25.40 0.11
N GLY A 476 12.41 24.14 0.07
CA GLY A 476 11.47 23.56 1.04
C GLY A 476 12.01 23.51 2.46
N LEU A 477 13.33 23.34 2.64
CA LEU A 477 13.99 23.40 3.95
C LEU A 477 14.05 24.83 4.53
N MET A 478 13.93 25.87 3.70
CA MET A 478 13.94 27.27 4.13
C MET A 478 12.59 27.65 4.76
N VAL A 479 12.36 27.21 6.01
CA VAL A 479 11.10 27.41 6.75
C VAL A 479 10.72 28.90 6.79
N ARG A 480 9.52 29.21 6.27
CA ARG A 480 9.00 30.59 6.16
C ARG A 480 7.85 30.89 7.13
N ASN A 481 7.18 29.82 7.57
CA ASN A 481 6.02 29.91 8.46
C ASN A 481 6.44 29.96 9.93
N GLU A 482 5.56 30.45 10.79
CA GLU A 482 5.79 30.43 12.23
C GLU A 482 5.93 28.99 12.75
N LEU A 483 6.93 28.78 13.60
CA LEU A 483 7.11 27.52 14.33
C LEU A 483 6.19 27.47 15.56
N PRO A 484 5.89 26.28 16.10
CA PRO A 484 5.17 26.15 17.37
C PRO A 484 5.78 27.04 18.47
N ARG A 485 4.91 27.71 19.24
CA ARG A 485 5.33 28.76 20.20
C ARG A 485 6.32 28.24 21.25
N ASP A 486 6.11 27.02 21.75
CA ASP A 486 6.88 26.39 22.85
C ASP A 486 7.94 25.38 22.36
N PHE A 487 8.51 25.59 21.17
CA PHE A 487 9.55 24.69 20.64
C PHE A 487 10.94 24.96 21.26
N GLU A 488 11.44 24.03 22.08
CA GLU A 488 12.70 24.16 22.86
C GLU A 488 13.99 24.03 22.03
N PHE A 489 13.96 23.37 20.86
CA PHE A 489 15.17 23.00 20.10
C PHE A 489 15.38 23.87 18.84
N LYS A 490 14.94 25.14 18.87
CA LYS A 490 15.01 26.08 17.74
C LYS A 490 16.42 26.25 17.19
N ASP A 491 17.42 26.40 18.05
CA ASP A 491 18.79 26.65 17.64
C ASP A 491 19.40 25.43 16.94
N ARG A 492 19.11 24.24 17.47
CA ARG A 492 19.49 22.95 16.85
C ARG A 492 18.82 22.78 15.49
N MET A 493 17.53 23.08 15.39
CA MET A 493 16.80 23.02 14.12
C MET A 493 17.39 24.00 13.11
N PHE A 494 17.62 25.26 13.50
CA PHE A 494 18.21 26.27 12.63
C PHE A 494 19.60 25.83 12.11
N ALA A 495 20.47 25.37 12.99
CA ALA A 495 21.80 24.87 12.61
C ALA A 495 21.71 23.67 11.66
N ALA A 496 20.76 22.74 11.90
CA ALA A 496 20.53 21.62 11.01
C ALA A 496 20.01 22.06 9.63
N LEU A 497 19.06 23.00 9.55
CA LEU A 497 18.55 23.52 8.29
C LEU A 497 19.64 24.19 7.45
N VAL A 498 20.45 25.07 8.06
CA VAL A 498 21.59 25.71 7.39
C VAL A 498 22.58 24.67 6.86
N ASP A 499 22.85 23.64 7.66
CA ASP A 499 23.74 22.56 7.26
C ASP A 499 23.18 21.71 6.11
N LEU A 500 21.90 21.34 6.16
CA LEU A 500 21.24 20.56 5.11
C LEU A 500 21.06 21.35 3.81
N ILE A 501 20.84 22.66 3.87
CA ILE A 501 20.84 23.55 2.70
C ILE A 501 22.23 23.58 2.06
N GLY A 502 23.29 23.77 2.85
CA GLY A 502 24.67 23.69 2.35
C GLY A 502 25.02 22.30 1.81
N MET A 503 24.45 21.25 2.41
CA MET A 503 24.57 19.88 1.92
C MET A 503 23.94 19.70 0.54
N SER A 504 22.81 20.34 0.23
CA SER A 504 22.23 20.31 -1.12
C SER A 504 23.18 20.87 -2.18
N CYS A 505 24.00 21.88 -1.85
CA CYS A 505 25.06 22.36 -2.75
C CYS A 505 26.12 21.28 -3.00
N PHE A 506 26.60 20.61 -1.95
CA PHE A 506 27.58 19.53 -2.09
C PHE A 506 27.02 18.33 -2.87
N LEU A 507 25.76 17.97 -2.64
CA LEU A 507 25.10 16.89 -3.37
C LEU A 507 24.96 17.22 -4.86
N SER A 508 24.76 18.50 -5.21
CA SER A 508 24.67 18.96 -6.60
C SER A 508 25.97 18.69 -7.38
N VAL A 509 27.12 18.79 -6.71
CA VAL A 509 28.43 18.59 -7.33
C VAL A 509 29.02 17.20 -7.11
N ALA A 510 28.38 16.34 -6.31
CA ALA A 510 28.96 15.10 -5.80
C ALA A 510 29.41 14.13 -6.90
N ILE A 511 28.69 14.08 -8.02
CA ILE A 511 29.05 13.21 -9.16
C ILE A 511 30.29 13.70 -9.93
N TYR A 512 30.65 14.97 -9.79
CA TYR A 512 31.79 15.61 -10.48
C TYR A 512 33.06 15.64 -9.63
N VAL A 513 32.98 15.21 -8.37
CA VAL A 513 34.16 15.12 -7.48
C VAL A 513 35.07 13.97 -7.91
N ARG A 514 34.49 12.90 -8.46
CA ARG A 514 35.22 11.71 -8.90
C ARG A 514 35.46 11.77 -10.41
N GLY A 515 36.61 12.32 -10.78
CA GLY A 515 37.10 12.41 -12.16
C GLY A 515 37.41 13.84 -12.59
N ASP A 516 38.03 14.00 -13.76
CA ASP A 516 38.38 15.31 -14.34
C ASP A 516 37.23 15.92 -15.15
N LEU A 517 35.98 15.63 -14.76
CA LEU A 517 34.79 16.14 -15.45
C LEU A 517 34.57 17.61 -15.10
N ARG A 518 34.46 18.45 -16.13
CA ARG A 518 34.01 19.82 -15.96
C ARG A 518 32.57 19.84 -15.46
N ILE A 519 32.31 20.63 -14.41
CA ILE A 519 30.96 20.86 -13.90
C ILE A 519 30.11 21.60 -14.96
N PRO A 520 28.90 21.13 -15.30
CA PRO A 520 28.05 21.82 -16.25
C PRO A 520 27.52 23.16 -15.71
N ASP A 521 27.35 24.14 -16.59
CA ASP A 521 26.81 25.47 -16.27
C ASP A 521 25.47 25.40 -15.51
N LYS A 522 24.60 24.44 -15.87
CA LYS A 522 23.32 24.21 -15.17
C LYS A 522 23.52 23.85 -13.70
N VAL A 523 24.52 23.02 -13.38
CA VAL A 523 24.81 22.59 -12.01
C VAL A 523 25.43 23.74 -11.23
N GLN A 524 26.36 24.49 -11.83
CA GLN A 524 26.91 25.69 -11.21
C GLN A 524 25.82 26.72 -10.88
N ARG A 525 24.90 26.98 -11.83
CA ARG A 525 23.75 27.87 -11.62
C ARG A 525 22.82 27.37 -10.53
N SER A 526 22.60 26.06 -10.44
CA SER A 526 21.80 25.46 -9.36
C SER A 526 22.41 25.75 -7.99
N VAL A 527 23.72 25.53 -7.81
CA VAL A 527 24.40 25.87 -6.54
C VAL A 527 24.29 27.36 -6.24
N ALA A 528 24.52 28.22 -7.24
CA ALA A 528 24.40 29.67 -7.09
C ALA A 528 22.96 30.10 -6.70
N GLN A 529 21.94 29.44 -7.25
CA GLN A 529 20.54 29.68 -6.94
C GLN A 529 20.20 29.27 -5.50
N ILE A 530 20.67 28.10 -5.04
CA ILE A 530 20.50 27.67 -3.63
C ILE A 530 21.11 28.71 -2.68
N GLN A 531 22.31 29.21 -2.98
CA GLN A 531 22.95 30.26 -2.19
C GLN A 531 22.10 31.55 -2.17
N SER A 532 21.65 32.02 -3.34
CA SER A 532 20.81 33.22 -3.45
C SER A 532 19.51 33.11 -2.65
N ASP A 533 18.82 31.97 -2.77
CA ASP A 533 17.56 31.71 -2.07
C ASP A 533 17.78 31.61 -0.56
N ALA A 534 18.87 30.99 -0.12
CA ALA A 534 19.22 30.86 1.29
C ALA A 534 19.59 32.22 1.93
N VAL A 535 20.32 33.09 1.23
CA VAL A 535 20.59 34.46 1.68
C VAL A 535 19.29 35.28 1.74
N THR A 536 18.38 35.05 0.79
CA THR A 536 17.04 35.66 0.80
C THR A 536 16.22 35.21 2.00
N TRP A 537 16.27 33.92 2.34
CA TRP A 537 15.62 33.37 3.53
C TRP A 537 16.18 33.96 4.83
N LEU A 538 17.52 34.09 4.93
CA LEU A 538 18.19 34.75 6.06
C LEU A 538 17.71 36.19 6.25
N HIS A 539 17.59 36.95 5.16
CA HIS A 539 17.13 38.35 5.19
C HIS A 539 15.62 38.49 5.52
N ASP A 540 14.76 37.66 4.94
CA ASP A 540 13.31 37.92 5.02
C ASP A 540 12.62 37.23 6.21
N HIS A 541 13.13 36.07 6.65
CA HIS A 541 12.37 35.17 7.52
C HIS A 541 13.09 34.77 8.79
N VAL A 542 14.42 34.56 8.76
CA VAL A 542 15.13 33.89 9.87
C VAL A 542 14.96 34.60 11.20
N LEU A 543 15.13 35.93 11.26
CA LEU A 543 14.98 36.67 12.53
C LEU A 543 13.54 36.75 13.05
N ARG A 544 12.54 36.52 12.18
CA ARG A 544 11.12 36.45 12.56
C ARG A 544 10.74 35.08 13.09
N VAL A 545 11.28 34.03 12.48
CA VAL A 545 10.94 32.63 12.77
C VAL A 545 11.80 32.06 13.90
N PHE A 546 13.08 32.40 13.93
CA PHE A 546 14.08 31.88 14.86
C PHE A 546 14.64 32.99 15.75
N ARG A 547 14.90 32.67 17.02
CA ARG A 547 15.56 33.56 17.97
C ARG A 547 17.07 33.32 17.96
N VAL A 548 17.70 33.60 16.82
CA VAL A 548 19.14 33.37 16.64
C VAL A 548 19.98 34.47 17.29
N THR A 549 21.13 34.09 17.82
CA THR A 549 22.13 35.04 18.29
C THR A 549 22.87 35.69 17.10
N PRO A 550 23.51 36.86 17.30
CA PRO A 550 24.34 37.48 16.26
C PRO A 550 25.42 36.55 15.70
N GLN A 551 26.06 35.77 16.58
CA GLN A 551 27.12 34.84 16.19
C GLN A 551 26.58 33.71 15.29
N GLU A 552 25.42 33.13 15.64
CA GLU A 552 24.80 32.06 14.86
C GLU A 552 24.31 32.56 13.50
N TYR A 553 23.74 33.77 13.45
CA TYR A 553 23.28 34.37 12.20
C TYR A 553 24.44 34.64 11.23
N ILE A 554 25.52 35.25 11.72
CA ILE A 554 26.72 35.52 10.90
C ILE A 554 27.37 34.20 10.45
N ALA A 555 27.49 33.22 11.35
CA ALA A 555 28.02 31.90 11.01
C ALA A 555 27.17 31.21 9.94
N ALA A 556 25.84 31.30 10.02
CA ALA A 556 24.94 30.76 9.02
C ALA A 556 25.12 31.44 7.65
N LEU A 557 25.20 32.78 7.63
CA LEU A 557 25.43 33.53 6.39
C LEU A 557 26.76 33.12 5.74
N TYR A 558 27.86 33.10 6.51
CA TYR A 558 29.18 32.72 6.00
C TYR A 558 29.24 31.27 5.54
N LYS A 559 28.53 30.36 6.21
CA LYS A 559 28.41 28.96 5.82
C LYS A 559 27.63 28.80 4.51
N ILE A 560 26.51 29.50 4.35
CA ILE A 560 25.69 29.47 3.13
C ILE A 560 26.45 30.04 1.93
N THR A 561 27.19 31.13 2.11
CA THR A 561 27.95 31.76 1.02
C THR A 561 29.31 31.10 0.77
N PHE A 562 29.67 30.07 1.54
CA PHE A 562 30.99 29.43 1.53
C PHE A 562 32.15 30.44 1.68
N LYS A 563 32.00 31.42 2.59
CA LYS A 563 33.06 32.40 2.92
C LYS A 563 34.20 31.71 3.67
N ASP A 564 33.85 30.91 4.67
CA ASP A 564 34.78 30.06 5.39
C ASP A 564 34.91 28.74 4.62
N VAL A 565 36.07 28.45 4.04
CA VAL A 565 36.34 27.25 3.23
C VAL A 565 37.05 26.18 4.07
N THR A 566 36.98 26.27 5.40
CA THR A 566 37.56 25.23 6.27
C THR A 566 36.73 23.95 6.22
N SER A 567 37.40 22.82 5.99
CA SER A 567 36.77 21.50 5.91
C SER A 567 36.03 21.12 7.19
N ASP A 568 36.52 21.59 8.33
CA ASP A 568 35.88 21.38 9.62
C ASP A 568 34.48 21.98 9.62
N THR A 569 34.20 23.14 9.04
CA THR A 569 32.87 23.78 9.12
C THR A 569 31.74 22.97 8.47
N TYR A 570 32.03 22.17 7.43
CA TYR A 570 31.01 21.47 6.63
C TYR A 570 30.96 19.96 6.84
N PHE A 571 32.03 19.34 7.33
CA PHE A 571 32.19 17.88 7.31
C PHE A 571 32.30 17.22 8.70
N LYS A 572 31.80 17.87 9.77
CA LYS A 572 31.93 17.38 11.16
C LYS A 572 31.11 16.12 11.49
N PHE A 573 29.98 15.90 10.80
CA PHE A 573 28.91 15.05 11.35
C PHE A 573 28.93 13.58 10.92
N ASP A 574 29.36 13.26 9.70
CA ASP A 574 29.12 11.94 9.11
C ASP A 574 30.30 11.32 8.35
N MET A 575 31.54 11.80 8.59
CA MET A 575 32.77 11.33 7.93
C MET A 575 32.70 11.37 6.39
N TRP A 576 31.74 12.14 5.85
CA TRP A 576 31.57 12.35 4.42
C TRP A 576 31.76 13.83 4.10
N PRO A 577 32.47 14.14 3.01
CA PRO A 577 33.13 13.22 2.08
C PRO A 577 34.45 12.65 2.66
N PRO A 578 35.03 11.60 2.04
CA PRO A 578 36.37 11.12 2.35
C PRO A 578 37.38 12.27 2.40
N ASP A 579 38.39 12.20 3.27
CA ASP A 579 39.35 13.30 3.47
C ASP A 579 40.04 13.77 2.18
N THR A 580 40.31 12.83 1.25
CA THR A 580 40.90 13.10 -0.06
C THR A 580 39.98 13.89 -1.00
N GLU A 581 38.67 13.85 -0.78
CA GLU A 581 37.65 14.47 -1.63
C GLU A 581 37.19 15.84 -1.07
N LYS A 582 37.40 16.11 0.23
CA LYS A 582 36.91 17.32 0.92
C LYS A 582 37.26 18.63 0.22
N GLN A 583 38.54 18.79 -0.16
CA GLN A 583 38.99 20.00 -0.84
C GLN A 583 38.34 20.17 -2.21
N LYS A 584 38.14 19.07 -2.95
CA LYS A 584 37.53 19.11 -4.28
C LYS A 584 36.05 19.48 -4.21
N PHE A 585 35.31 18.97 -3.22
CA PHE A 585 33.94 19.40 -2.95
C PHE A 585 33.87 20.91 -2.70
N LEU A 586 34.73 21.43 -1.81
CA LEU A 586 34.79 22.86 -1.48
C LEU A 586 35.14 23.71 -2.70
N GLN A 587 36.10 23.28 -3.50
CA GLN A 587 36.43 23.91 -4.78
C GLN A 587 35.18 24.00 -5.67
N LEU A 588 34.52 22.87 -5.96
CA LEU A 588 33.40 22.84 -6.90
C LEU A 588 32.18 23.66 -6.48
N VAL A 589 31.86 23.75 -5.17
CA VAL A 589 30.74 24.57 -4.70
C VAL A 589 31.08 26.08 -4.62
N THR A 590 32.36 26.43 -4.70
CA THR A 590 32.83 27.83 -4.73
C THR A 590 33.12 28.32 -6.15
N GLU A 591 33.44 27.43 -7.08
CA GLU A 591 33.61 27.69 -8.52
C GLU A 591 32.26 27.77 -9.25
N VAL A 592 31.39 28.68 -8.78
CA VAL A 592 30.04 28.90 -9.30
C VAL A 592 29.79 30.39 -9.54
N PRO A 593 28.88 30.76 -10.45
CA PRO A 593 28.50 32.15 -10.68
C PRO A 593 28.01 32.82 -9.39
N LEU A 594 28.34 34.11 -9.25
CA LEU A 594 27.78 34.98 -8.24
C LEU A 594 26.58 35.72 -8.83
N LEU A 595 25.38 35.40 -8.33
CA LEU A 595 24.16 36.06 -8.75
C LEU A 595 24.08 37.48 -8.16
N GLN A 596 23.65 38.45 -8.97
CA GLN A 596 23.45 39.82 -8.52
C GLN A 596 22.43 39.90 -7.37
N SER A 597 21.42 39.04 -7.37
CA SER A 597 20.44 38.93 -6.28
C SER A 597 21.12 38.67 -4.92
N THR A 598 22.09 37.75 -4.89
CA THR A 598 22.86 37.42 -3.68
C THR A 598 23.61 38.65 -3.15
N LEU A 599 24.28 39.39 -4.03
CA LEU A 599 25.00 40.61 -3.67
C LEU A 599 24.08 41.68 -3.09
N CYS A 600 23.00 42.00 -3.82
CA CYS A 600 22.01 42.98 -3.36
C CYS A 600 21.45 42.58 -1.98
N ARG A 601 21.18 41.30 -1.75
CA ARG A 601 20.63 40.80 -0.49
C ARG A 601 21.62 40.94 0.67
N ILE A 602 22.90 40.63 0.47
CA ILE A 602 23.95 40.83 1.49
C ILE A 602 24.09 42.31 1.84
N LEU A 603 24.10 43.20 0.85
CA LEU A 603 24.18 44.65 1.10
C LEU A 603 22.95 45.16 1.85
N MET A 604 21.74 44.68 1.51
CA MET A 604 20.52 45.01 2.26
C MET A 604 20.57 44.50 3.71
N ILE A 605 21.12 43.31 3.95
CA ILE A 605 21.35 42.81 5.33
C ILE A 605 22.29 43.78 6.07
N GLY A 606 23.41 44.19 5.45
CA GLY A 606 24.37 45.11 6.08
C GLY A 606 23.84 46.51 6.36
N LEU A 607 22.90 47.00 5.54
CA LEU A 607 22.20 48.28 5.75
C LEU A 607 21.11 48.22 6.81
N SER A 608 20.58 47.02 7.07
CA SER A 608 19.44 46.84 7.94
C SER A 608 19.84 46.90 9.41
N LYS A 609 19.14 47.73 10.19
CA LYS A 609 19.31 47.80 11.65
C LYS A 609 18.73 46.60 12.39
N GLU A 610 17.91 45.79 11.71
CA GLU A 610 17.29 44.60 12.30
C GLU A 610 18.23 43.38 12.24
N HIS A 611 19.16 43.36 11.28
CA HIS A 611 20.04 42.24 11.04
C HIS A 611 21.38 42.37 11.76
N PHE A 612 22.05 41.23 11.95
CA PHE A 612 23.27 41.15 12.77
C PHE A 612 24.59 41.32 12.01
N LEU A 613 24.56 41.56 10.69
CA LEU A 613 25.77 41.80 9.90
C LEU A 613 26.09 43.30 9.87
N SER A 614 27.31 43.69 10.26
CA SER A 614 27.71 45.10 10.20
C SER A 614 27.91 45.58 8.76
N CYS A 615 27.85 46.91 8.55
CA CYS A 615 28.14 47.50 7.24
C CYS A 615 29.50 47.06 6.69
N MET A 616 30.54 47.06 7.54
CA MET A 616 31.89 46.67 7.16
C MET A 616 31.98 45.18 6.82
N ASP A 617 31.39 44.31 7.65
CA ASP A 617 31.39 42.87 7.37
C ASP A 617 30.63 42.51 6.10
N ALA A 618 29.58 43.28 5.76
CA ALA A 618 28.83 43.13 4.52
C ALA A 618 29.68 43.50 3.30
N ILE A 619 30.42 44.62 3.37
CA ILE A 619 31.35 45.04 2.32
C ILE A 619 32.45 43.99 2.14
N GLU A 620 33.05 43.52 3.23
CA GLU A 620 34.10 42.48 3.18
C GLU A 620 33.60 41.17 2.59
N LEU A 621 32.38 40.74 2.95
CA LEU A 621 31.78 39.54 2.38
C LEU A 621 31.50 39.73 0.88
N VAL A 622 30.98 40.88 0.46
CA VAL A 622 30.74 41.18 -0.96
C VAL A 622 32.05 41.23 -1.75
N ASP A 623 33.07 41.92 -1.26
CA ASP A 623 34.40 41.97 -1.88
C ASP A 623 34.99 40.55 -2.03
N HIS A 624 34.91 39.73 -0.98
CA HIS A 624 35.35 38.34 -1.03
C HIS A 624 34.63 37.54 -2.13
N LEU A 625 33.30 37.63 -2.22
CA LEU A 625 32.52 36.91 -3.21
C LEU A 625 32.78 37.40 -4.64
N VAL A 626 32.91 38.71 -4.85
CA VAL A 626 33.24 39.30 -6.16
C VAL A 626 34.62 38.86 -6.61
N ARG A 627 35.64 38.90 -5.74
CA ARG A 627 36.97 38.38 -6.04
C ARG A 627 36.94 36.92 -6.41
N ARG A 628 36.17 36.12 -5.67
CA ARG A 628 36.00 34.69 -5.94
C ARG A 628 35.44 34.46 -7.34
N ALA A 629 34.39 35.18 -7.73
CA ALA A 629 33.81 35.09 -9.07
C ALA A 629 34.75 35.59 -10.18
N ALA A 630 35.53 36.65 -9.91
CA ALA A 630 36.42 37.28 -10.89
C ALA A 630 37.65 36.44 -11.27
N VAL A 631 38.10 35.53 -10.39
CA VAL A 631 39.24 34.64 -10.65
C VAL A 631 38.84 33.41 -11.49
N LEU A 632 37.54 33.14 -11.61
CA LEU A 632 37.04 31.99 -12.38
C LEU A 632 37.18 32.21 -13.89
N PRO A 633 37.39 31.15 -14.68
CA PRO A 633 37.50 31.27 -16.12
C PRO A 633 36.26 31.92 -16.73
N PRO A 634 36.42 32.86 -17.68
CA PRO A 634 35.28 33.48 -18.35
C PRO A 634 34.49 32.43 -19.13
N SER A 635 33.17 32.55 -19.11
CA SER A 635 32.24 31.72 -19.87
C SER A 635 31.17 32.62 -20.47
N ASP A 636 31.08 32.63 -21.80
CA ASP A 636 30.09 33.44 -22.53
C ASP A 636 28.66 32.91 -22.30
N SER A 637 28.50 31.58 -22.17
CA SER A 637 27.22 30.94 -21.90
C SER A 637 26.75 31.10 -20.46
N ASN A 638 27.69 31.28 -19.51
CA ASN A 638 27.43 31.36 -18.08
C ASN A 638 28.36 32.37 -17.41
N PRO A 639 28.06 33.69 -17.48
CA PRO A 639 28.90 34.70 -16.88
C PRO A 639 29.03 34.48 -15.37
N MET A 640 30.27 34.49 -14.86
CA MET A 640 30.57 34.27 -13.43
C MET A 640 30.05 35.40 -12.54
N LEU A 641 29.85 36.59 -13.11
CA LEU A 641 29.14 37.69 -12.50
C LEU A 641 28.51 38.52 -13.61
N HIS A 642 27.19 38.70 -13.56
CA HIS A 642 26.46 39.61 -14.42
C HIS A 642 25.61 40.53 -13.53
N ALA A 643 25.89 41.84 -13.58
CA ALA A 643 25.24 42.84 -12.75
C ALA A 643 24.82 44.04 -13.61
N ASP A 644 23.54 44.05 -14.01
CA ASP A 644 22.94 45.08 -14.87
C ASP A 644 22.06 46.06 -14.07
N ASN A 645 21.56 45.64 -12.91
CA ASN A 645 20.78 46.50 -12.02
C ASN A 645 21.67 47.45 -11.18
N LEU A 646 21.66 48.73 -11.52
CA LEU A 646 22.47 49.78 -10.86
C LEU A 646 22.15 49.97 -9.37
N LYS A 647 21.03 49.42 -8.85
CA LYS A 647 20.71 49.45 -7.40
C LYS A 647 21.82 48.90 -6.52
N ILE A 648 22.64 47.97 -7.03
CA ILE A 648 23.77 47.44 -6.27
C ILE A 648 24.78 48.55 -5.89
N ILE A 649 24.97 49.53 -6.77
CA ILE A 649 25.86 50.66 -6.58
C ILE A 649 25.27 51.58 -5.50
N ASP A 650 23.96 51.87 -5.59
CA ASP A 650 23.26 52.66 -4.58
C ASP A 650 23.32 52.01 -3.20
N LEU A 651 23.12 50.69 -3.11
CA LEU A 651 23.22 49.95 -1.86
C LEU A 651 24.65 50.05 -1.27
N LEU A 652 25.67 49.93 -2.12
CA LEU A 652 27.08 50.03 -1.70
C LEU A 652 27.41 51.42 -1.12
N PHE A 653 27.00 52.50 -1.79
CA PHE A 653 27.30 53.87 -1.33
C PHE A 653 26.50 54.31 -0.09
N ASN A 654 25.41 53.62 0.21
CA ASN A 654 24.61 53.87 1.40
C ASN A 654 25.12 53.13 2.64
N LEU A 655 26.02 52.15 2.50
CA LEU A 655 26.73 51.53 3.61
C LEU A 655 27.77 52.55 4.12
N ARG A 656 27.42 53.25 5.20
CA ARG A 656 28.29 54.25 5.85
C ARG A 656 28.51 53.92 7.32
#